data_AF-W7HZL0-F1
#
_entry.id   AF-W7HZL0-F1
#
_cell.length_a   1.000
_cell.length_b   1.000
_cell.length_c   1.000
_cell.angle_alpha   90.00
_cell.angle_beta   90.00
_cell.angle_gamma   90.00
#
_symmetry.space_group_name_H-M   'P 1'
#
loop_
_entity.id
_entity.type
_entity.pdbx_description
1 polymer ?
#
loop_
_entity_poly.entity_id
_entity_poly.type
_entity_poly.pdbx_seq_one_letter_code
_entity_poly.pdbx_strand_id
1 'polypeptide(L)'
;MAASSNQPTSDLIKLQKEVILNAIKRTQPAGQWRYVVADTEALALIDQVVTRDEIINQNVAGVEELQSRRNPHSDMEVVYFLTPKNHILECLLFEFKRPKPRYLRAHLVWTSSPSEHIAHRLIRQKQTGPPWIQSERILPINFYPIESNIFTFRDPKSFYPLYNPKCDALAQYEFVELAKKIVGICVALEEFPVVRYFMSPHLTHRARALPQMIAKAVQRELEHYQQYMHEIGQNWPPTDTGRQRAVLFIVDRSIDPFAPLLHEITYQAMAHDLLPITDENGKVTYAPAAGDGRPMVLNEDDKVWTKVRHMHMTDTINTVMKDLDKFIKDHPEFQGAENANTVFALKTMLAALPQFSATKDAYELHLSMAKECMDIFGSHKMGETADLEQNLATGLDSGNVKSRGLTEQLIRLLDSPTTEHANVRLRLIILYLLWRDGLVPLDIEKLFHHAKVNGPLKSALYNLDLIGVRVLKQLKEPNRPGYKYPPPPAKLAPVQEGMGLSRYVPAVKTMLQDYMHGVLDPDSFHFTDHSAAAEAAAQGGPQTSLRTAKPTWTRQRVGVGEPKQRLVVFVAGGATYSESRACYEVAQTMSRDVYLGSSHMLSPDLWLEQLASGREDRILLSLEADQPPPKPPAHLYDPDPEPKRPPIKQQGSGSSGTVPQVGSGSAGKVPQVASGGKAPPTPSGGKAPQTSTGGKLSSIMPMPMGKSSKSDKRKGR
;
A
#
# COMPACT_ATOMS: atom_id res chain seq x y z
N MET A 1 4.52 -37.88 -10.38
CA MET A 1 4.81 -37.65 -8.95
C MET A 1 4.92 -36.15 -8.74
N ALA A 2 3.83 -35.49 -8.35
CA ALA A 2 3.82 -34.08 -8.00
C ALA A 2 3.77 -34.02 -6.47
N ALA A 3 4.94 -33.93 -5.84
CA ALA A 3 5.00 -33.51 -4.44
C ALA A 3 4.68 -32.02 -4.43
N SER A 4 3.42 -31.68 -4.17
CA SER A 4 3.03 -30.36 -3.70
C SER A 4 3.92 -30.03 -2.51
N SER A 5 4.84 -29.09 -2.69
CA SER A 5 5.59 -28.48 -1.58
C SER A 5 4.59 -27.67 -0.76
N ASN A 6 3.97 -28.32 0.22
CA ASN A 6 2.96 -27.77 1.12
C ASN A 6 3.61 -26.82 2.16
N GLN A 7 4.51 -25.95 1.73
CA GLN A 7 5.00 -24.87 2.58
C GLN A 7 3.95 -23.75 2.58
N PRO A 8 3.44 -23.34 3.75
CA PRO A 8 2.51 -22.22 3.84
C PRO A 8 3.15 -20.98 3.22
N THR A 9 2.42 -20.33 2.32
CA THR A 9 2.89 -19.15 1.60
C THR A 9 3.17 -17.99 2.56
N SER A 10 4.28 -17.26 2.35
CA SER A 10 4.62 -16.05 3.11
C SER A 10 4.12 -14.77 2.44
N ASP A 11 3.45 -14.88 1.29
CA ASP A 11 2.98 -13.78 0.44
C ASP A 11 1.58 -13.32 0.87
N LEU A 12 1.46 -12.06 1.30
CA LEU A 12 0.22 -11.48 1.84
C LEU A 12 -0.93 -11.46 0.84
N ILE A 13 -0.66 -11.25 -0.44
CA ILE A 13 -1.69 -11.22 -1.48
C ILE A 13 -2.33 -12.61 -1.58
N LYS A 14 -1.49 -13.65 -1.60
CA LYS A 14 -1.96 -15.05 -1.62
C LYS A 14 -2.68 -15.43 -0.34
N LEU A 15 -2.15 -15.04 0.82
CA LEU A 15 -2.77 -15.35 2.11
C LEU A 15 -4.18 -14.75 2.22
N GLN A 16 -4.34 -13.45 1.93
CA GLN A 16 -5.67 -12.82 2.01
C GLN A 16 -6.64 -13.42 0.99
N LYS A 17 -6.18 -13.70 -0.23
CA LYS A 17 -6.96 -14.42 -1.25
C LYS A 17 -7.44 -15.77 -0.76
N GLU A 18 -6.56 -16.57 -0.16
CA GLU A 18 -6.91 -17.87 0.40
C GLU A 18 -7.94 -17.74 1.53
N VAL A 19 -7.78 -16.76 2.43
CA VAL A 19 -8.72 -16.48 3.52
C VAL A 19 -10.12 -16.17 2.97
N ILE A 20 -10.23 -15.34 1.94
CA ILE A 20 -11.51 -14.97 1.30
C ILE A 20 -12.13 -16.18 0.59
N LEU A 21 -11.37 -16.87 -0.25
CA LEU A 21 -11.87 -18.04 -0.99
C LEU A 21 -12.28 -19.17 -0.04
N ASN A 22 -11.55 -19.38 1.05
CA ASN A 22 -11.90 -20.37 2.07
C ASN A 22 -13.17 -19.98 2.83
N ALA A 23 -13.41 -18.69 3.09
CA ALA A 23 -14.65 -18.24 3.71
C ALA A 23 -15.87 -18.60 2.84
N ILE A 24 -15.75 -18.43 1.52
CA ILE A 24 -16.77 -18.84 0.53
C ILE A 24 -16.93 -20.36 0.54
N LYS A 25 -15.84 -21.14 0.42
CA LYS A 25 -15.88 -22.61 0.36
C LYS A 25 -16.51 -23.23 1.61
N ARG A 26 -16.23 -22.68 2.80
CA ARG A 26 -16.68 -23.20 4.09
C ARG A 26 -18.18 -23.00 4.36
N THR A 27 -18.95 -22.35 3.48
CA THR A 27 -20.41 -22.26 3.68
C THR A 27 -21.07 -23.61 3.38
N GLN A 28 -21.94 -24.03 4.29
CA GLN A 28 -22.62 -25.34 4.28
C GLN A 28 -24.08 -25.15 3.85
N PRO A 29 -24.64 -26.06 3.02
CA PRO A 29 -24.03 -27.31 2.55
C PRO A 29 -22.92 -27.14 1.49
N ALA A 30 -21.83 -27.88 1.66
CA ALA A 30 -20.70 -27.85 0.74
C ALA A 30 -21.11 -28.25 -0.69
N GLY A 31 -20.54 -27.59 -1.70
CA GLY A 31 -20.75 -27.92 -3.11
C GLY A 31 -22.04 -27.38 -3.76
N GLN A 32 -22.93 -26.72 -3.01
CA GLN A 32 -24.09 -26.05 -3.60
C GLN A 32 -23.75 -24.69 -4.21
N TRP A 33 -24.40 -24.37 -5.32
CA TRP A 33 -24.33 -23.06 -5.96
C TRP A 33 -24.91 -21.97 -5.06
N ARG A 34 -24.21 -20.84 -4.97
CA ARG A 34 -24.57 -19.71 -4.12
C ARG A 34 -24.34 -18.37 -4.82
N TYR A 35 -24.95 -17.32 -4.32
CA TYR A 35 -24.55 -15.95 -4.65
C TYR A 35 -23.55 -15.42 -3.63
N VAL A 36 -22.64 -14.57 -4.08
CA VAL A 36 -21.83 -13.73 -3.19
C VAL A 36 -22.33 -12.30 -3.31
N VAL A 37 -22.69 -11.69 -2.19
CA VAL A 37 -23.08 -10.29 -2.14
C VAL A 37 -22.12 -9.56 -1.21
N ALA A 38 -21.57 -8.45 -1.65
CA ALA A 38 -20.70 -7.62 -0.81
C ALA A 38 -21.15 -6.16 -0.83
N ASP A 39 -20.96 -5.43 0.26
CA ASP A 39 -21.04 -3.96 0.15
C ASP A 39 -19.84 -3.39 -0.62
N THR A 40 -19.94 -2.13 -1.06
CA THR A 40 -18.92 -1.46 -1.88
C THR A 40 -17.50 -1.59 -1.30
N GLU A 41 -17.33 -1.41 0.00
CA GLU A 41 -16.01 -1.44 0.64
C GLU A 41 -15.49 -2.87 0.80
N ALA A 42 -16.36 -3.81 1.20
CA ALA A 42 -16.01 -5.23 1.23
C ALA A 42 -15.65 -5.76 -0.18
N LEU A 43 -16.36 -5.31 -1.22
CA LEU A 43 -16.08 -5.69 -2.60
C LEU A 43 -14.72 -5.16 -3.06
N ALA A 44 -14.36 -3.92 -2.70
CA ALA A 44 -13.04 -3.36 -2.98
C ALA A 44 -11.91 -4.13 -2.28
N LEU A 45 -12.13 -4.65 -1.06
CA LEU A 45 -11.16 -5.52 -0.38
C LEU A 45 -11.01 -6.87 -1.10
N ILE A 46 -12.10 -7.43 -1.61
CA ILE A 46 -12.10 -8.72 -2.32
C ILE A 46 -11.43 -8.58 -3.70
N ASP A 47 -11.83 -7.59 -4.49
CA ASP A 47 -11.34 -7.36 -5.85
C ASP A 47 -9.84 -7.01 -5.89
N GLN A 48 -9.26 -6.59 -4.76
CA GLN A 48 -7.82 -6.33 -4.64
C GLN A 48 -6.98 -7.60 -4.85
N VAL A 49 -7.45 -8.77 -4.41
CA VAL A 49 -6.64 -10.00 -4.37
C VAL A 49 -7.31 -11.20 -5.03
N VAL A 50 -8.61 -11.13 -5.32
CA VAL A 50 -9.38 -12.22 -5.93
C VAL A 50 -10.04 -11.75 -7.21
N THR A 51 -9.84 -12.47 -8.31
CA THR A 51 -10.56 -12.17 -9.56
C THR A 51 -11.98 -12.74 -9.53
N ARG A 52 -12.88 -12.19 -10.36
CA ARG A 52 -14.26 -12.68 -10.45
C ARG A 52 -14.35 -14.14 -10.88
N ASP A 53 -13.50 -14.57 -11.80
CA ASP A 53 -13.43 -15.96 -12.25
C ASP A 53 -13.05 -16.91 -11.11
N GLU A 54 -12.14 -16.49 -10.24
CA GLU A 54 -11.72 -17.29 -9.08
C GLU A 54 -12.83 -17.47 -8.05
N ILE A 55 -13.68 -16.45 -7.87
CA ILE A 55 -14.87 -16.51 -7.03
C ILE A 55 -15.90 -17.46 -7.66
N ILE A 56 -16.20 -17.30 -8.95
CA ILE A 56 -17.16 -18.14 -9.70
C ILE A 56 -16.77 -19.62 -9.62
N ASN A 57 -15.47 -19.91 -9.73
CA ASN A 57 -14.91 -21.26 -9.59
C ASN A 57 -15.10 -21.90 -8.21
N GLN A 58 -15.66 -21.18 -7.22
CA GLN A 58 -16.03 -21.72 -5.90
C GLN A 58 -17.52 -22.10 -5.80
N ASN A 59 -18.14 -22.52 -6.91
CA ASN A 59 -19.58 -22.75 -7.03
C ASN A 59 -20.39 -21.49 -6.71
N VAL A 60 -19.97 -20.35 -7.27
CA VAL A 60 -20.67 -19.07 -7.12
C VAL A 60 -21.34 -18.71 -8.45
N ALA A 61 -22.66 -18.55 -8.43
CA ALA A 61 -23.45 -18.23 -9.63
C ALA A 61 -23.31 -16.78 -10.08
N GLY A 62 -23.05 -15.87 -9.13
CA GLY A 62 -22.84 -14.46 -9.40
C GLY A 62 -22.30 -13.72 -8.18
N VAL A 63 -21.63 -12.60 -8.44
CA VAL A 63 -21.16 -11.66 -7.43
C VAL A 63 -21.90 -10.34 -7.63
N GLU A 64 -22.64 -9.89 -6.62
CA GLU A 64 -23.45 -8.68 -6.69
C GLU A 64 -23.09 -7.70 -5.56
N GLU A 65 -23.43 -6.42 -5.74
CA GLU A 65 -23.21 -5.39 -4.72
C GLU A 65 -24.49 -5.17 -3.89
N LEU A 66 -24.35 -5.14 -2.56
CA LEU A 66 -25.47 -5.02 -1.61
C LEU A 66 -26.30 -3.75 -1.88
N GLN A 67 -25.63 -2.63 -2.14
CA GLN A 67 -26.25 -1.33 -2.37
C GLN A 67 -26.84 -1.19 -3.79
N SER A 68 -26.65 -2.16 -4.68
CA SER A 68 -27.18 -2.12 -6.05
C SER A 68 -28.54 -2.81 -6.18
N ARG A 69 -29.31 -2.45 -7.22
CA ARG A 69 -30.54 -3.18 -7.57
C ARG A 69 -30.18 -4.58 -8.05
N ARG A 70 -30.75 -5.61 -7.41
CA ARG A 70 -30.46 -7.03 -7.65
C ARG A 70 -31.73 -7.81 -7.96
N ASN A 71 -31.59 -8.90 -8.71
CA ASN A 71 -32.70 -9.79 -9.01
C ASN A 71 -32.92 -10.79 -7.85
N PRO A 72 -34.17 -11.21 -7.57
CA PRO A 72 -34.42 -12.25 -6.59
C PRO A 72 -34.02 -13.63 -7.13
N HIS A 73 -33.27 -14.37 -6.32
CA HIS A 73 -32.80 -15.74 -6.51
C HIS A 73 -33.22 -16.62 -5.32
N SER A 74 -34.54 -16.77 -5.12
CA SER A 74 -35.12 -17.40 -3.92
C SER A 74 -34.83 -18.91 -3.79
N ASP A 75 -34.21 -19.53 -4.80
CA ASP A 75 -33.80 -20.93 -4.85
C ASP A 75 -32.34 -21.15 -4.43
N MET A 76 -31.54 -20.09 -4.29
CA MET A 76 -30.11 -20.16 -3.94
C MET A 76 -29.80 -19.50 -2.60
N GLU A 77 -28.81 -20.04 -1.88
CA GLU A 77 -28.25 -19.40 -0.69
C GLU A 77 -27.28 -18.27 -1.09
N VAL A 78 -27.01 -17.36 -0.14
CA VAL A 78 -26.12 -16.21 -0.35
C VAL A 78 -25.09 -16.09 0.76
N VAL A 79 -23.87 -15.72 0.38
CA VAL A 79 -22.79 -15.33 1.28
C VAL A 79 -22.62 -13.82 1.22
N TYR A 80 -22.92 -13.14 2.32
CA TYR A 80 -22.77 -11.71 2.46
C TYR A 80 -21.42 -11.36 3.06
N PHE A 81 -20.57 -10.65 2.33
CA PHE A 81 -19.40 -9.97 2.88
C PHE A 81 -19.77 -8.54 3.25
N LEU A 82 -19.68 -8.19 4.54
CA LEU A 82 -20.24 -6.96 5.06
C LEU A 82 -19.22 -6.20 5.89
N THR A 83 -19.02 -4.93 5.58
CA THR A 83 -18.36 -3.99 6.48
C THR A 83 -19.30 -3.67 7.64
N PRO A 84 -18.80 -3.63 8.89
CA PRO A 84 -19.64 -3.39 10.07
C PRO A 84 -20.01 -1.92 10.24
N LYS A 85 -20.70 -1.35 9.25
CA LYS A 85 -21.22 0.02 9.24
C LYS A 85 -22.74 0.02 9.39
N ASN A 86 -23.27 1.02 10.10
CA ASN A 86 -24.71 1.09 10.40
C ASN A 86 -25.59 1.07 9.14
N HIS A 87 -25.21 1.81 8.10
CA HIS A 87 -25.98 1.86 6.85
C HIS A 87 -25.94 0.53 6.07
N ILE A 88 -24.86 -0.25 6.19
CA ILE A 88 -24.76 -1.60 5.60
C ILE A 88 -25.67 -2.57 6.35
N LEU A 89 -25.70 -2.50 7.69
CA LEU A 89 -26.68 -3.23 8.48
C LEU A 89 -28.12 -2.88 8.08
N GLU A 90 -28.44 -1.60 7.89
CA GLU A 90 -29.78 -1.21 7.42
C GLU A 90 -30.10 -1.84 6.06
N CYS A 91 -29.17 -1.80 5.10
CA CYS A 91 -29.37 -2.43 3.79
C CYS A 91 -29.72 -3.91 3.93
N LEU A 92 -28.97 -4.65 4.76
CA LEU A 92 -29.23 -6.06 5.05
C LEU A 92 -30.60 -6.28 5.71
N LEU A 93 -30.92 -5.49 6.74
CA LEU A 93 -32.19 -5.62 7.45
C LEU A 93 -33.39 -5.28 6.57
N PHE A 94 -33.25 -4.40 5.58
CA PHE A 94 -34.29 -4.16 4.58
C PHE A 94 -34.56 -5.37 3.71
N GLU A 95 -33.54 -6.15 3.36
CA GLU A 95 -33.74 -7.41 2.61
C GLU A 95 -34.56 -8.42 3.41
N PHE A 96 -34.28 -8.53 4.71
CA PHE A 96 -35.04 -9.41 5.60
C PHE A 96 -36.44 -8.87 5.92
N LYS A 97 -36.76 -7.59 5.68
CA LYS A 97 -38.14 -7.11 5.86
C LYS A 97 -39.04 -7.40 4.68
N ARG A 98 -38.50 -7.87 3.55
CA ARG A 98 -39.28 -8.10 2.33
C ARG A 98 -40.28 -9.26 2.51
N PRO A 99 -41.50 -9.16 1.94
CA PRO A 99 -42.48 -10.24 1.99
C PRO A 99 -41.98 -11.55 1.36
N LYS A 100 -41.14 -11.44 0.32
CA LYS A 100 -40.44 -12.56 -0.30
C LYS A 100 -38.93 -12.32 -0.19
N PRO A 101 -38.16 -13.25 0.39
CA PRO A 101 -36.72 -13.08 0.50
C PRO A 101 -36.06 -13.19 -0.88
N ARG A 102 -35.02 -12.38 -1.12
CA ARG A 102 -34.24 -12.43 -2.36
C ARG A 102 -33.46 -13.73 -2.51
N TYR A 103 -33.08 -14.36 -1.40
CA TYR A 103 -32.29 -15.58 -1.38
C TYR A 103 -32.90 -16.58 -0.39
N LEU A 104 -32.57 -17.86 -0.54
CA LEU A 104 -33.10 -18.95 0.27
C LEU A 104 -32.67 -18.84 1.75
N ARG A 105 -31.37 -18.64 1.98
CA ARG A 105 -30.72 -18.44 3.29
C ARG A 105 -29.50 -17.55 3.16
N ALA A 106 -29.11 -16.91 4.26
CA ALA A 106 -28.00 -15.97 4.35
C ALA A 106 -26.87 -16.47 5.26
N HIS A 107 -25.65 -16.39 4.77
CA HIS A 107 -24.42 -16.57 5.54
C HIS A 107 -23.69 -15.23 5.63
N LEU A 108 -23.57 -14.68 6.83
CA LEU A 108 -22.94 -13.38 7.05
C LEU A 108 -21.46 -13.56 7.35
N VAL A 109 -20.63 -12.74 6.70
CA VAL A 109 -19.18 -12.65 6.89
C VAL A 109 -18.85 -11.17 7.10
N TRP A 110 -18.58 -10.79 8.34
CA TRP A 110 -18.16 -9.43 8.68
C TRP A 110 -16.67 -9.24 8.41
N THR A 111 -16.29 -8.17 7.71
CA THR A 111 -14.89 -7.90 7.36
C THR A 111 -14.03 -7.47 8.57
N SER A 112 -14.68 -7.10 9.68
CA SER A 112 -14.08 -6.90 11.00
C SER A 112 -15.14 -7.05 12.10
N SER A 113 -14.73 -7.01 13.36
CA SER A 113 -15.64 -7.18 14.49
C SER A 113 -16.74 -6.11 14.50
N PRO A 114 -18.04 -6.50 14.49
CA PRO A 114 -19.14 -5.56 14.56
C PRO A 114 -19.16 -4.82 15.90
N SER A 115 -19.66 -3.58 15.89
CA SER A 115 -19.91 -2.86 17.14
C SER A 115 -21.02 -3.57 17.94
N GLU A 116 -21.01 -3.38 19.27
CA GLU A 116 -22.05 -3.91 20.16
C GLU A 116 -23.46 -3.50 19.71
N HIS A 117 -23.61 -2.27 19.19
CA HIS A 117 -24.87 -1.79 18.63
C HIS A 117 -25.34 -2.63 17.42
N ILE A 118 -24.44 -2.92 16.48
CA ILE A 118 -24.75 -3.75 15.30
C ILE A 118 -25.08 -5.18 15.73
N ALA A 119 -24.29 -5.74 16.65
CA ALA A 119 -24.49 -7.09 17.17
C ALA A 119 -25.86 -7.24 17.86
N HIS A 120 -26.23 -6.32 18.76
CA HIS A 120 -27.52 -6.35 19.45
C HIS A 120 -28.71 -6.27 18.50
N ARG A 121 -28.62 -5.43 17.46
CA ARG A 121 -29.68 -5.34 16.45
C ARG A 121 -29.81 -6.60 15.63
N LEU A 122 -28.70 -7.24 15.29
CA LEU A 122 -28.72 -8.51 14.56
C LEU A 122 -29.29 -9.65 15.43
N ILE A 123 -28.94 -9.70 16.71
CA ILE A 123 -29.54 -10.65 17.68
C ILE A 123 -31.06 -10.49 17.72
N ARG A 124 -31.55 -9.25 17.83
CA ARG A 124 -32.99 -8.98 17.80
C ARG A 124 -33.63 -9.46 16.49
N GLN A 125 -33.00 -9.21 15.34
CA GLN A 125 -33.48 -9.71 14.06
C GLN A 125 -33.58 -11.24 14.01
N LYS A 126 -32.59 -11.96 14.56
CA LYS A 126 -32.61 -13.43 14.65
C LYS A 126 -33.70 -13.97 15.58
N GLN A 127 -34.05 -13.23 16.63
CA GLN A 127 -35.08 -13.62 17.59
C GLN A 127 -36.50 -13.35 17.10
N THR A 128 -36.73 -12.21 16.44
CA THR A 128 -38.08 -11.77 16.04
C THR A 128 -38.41 -12.06 14.58
N GLY A 129 -37.40 -12.22 13.73
CA GLY A 129 -37.56 -12.45 12.30
C GLY A 129 -37.56 -13.93 11.93
N PRO A 130 -37.89 -14.25 10.66
CA PRO A 130 -37.70 -15.59 10.13
C PRO A 130 -36.23 -16.03 10.22
N PRO A 131 -35.95 -17.35 10.36
CA PRO A 131 -34.60 -17.88 10.54
C PRO A 131 -33.81 -17.93 9.23
N TRP A 132 -33.66 -16.80 8.54
CA TRP A 132 -32.92 -16.72 7.28
C TRP A 132 -31.41 -16.73 7.46
N ILE A 133 -30.91 -16.20 8.59
CA ILE A 133 -29.47 -16.15 8.87
C ILE A 133 -29.03 -17.52 9.37
N GLN A 134 -28.36 -18.27 8.51
CA GLN A 134 -27.90 -19.63 8.79
C GLN A 134 -26.56 -19.65 9.53
N SER A 135 -25.67 -18.71 9.23
CA SER A 135 -24.40 -18.56 9.94
C SER A 135 -23.93 -17.12 9.93
N GLU A 136 -23.17 -16.75 10.94
CA GLU A 136 -22.47 -15.48 11.04
C GLU A 136 -21.01 -15.76 11.37
N ARG A 137 -20.08 -15.03 10.74
CA ARG A 137 -18.65 -15.15 10.96
C ARG A 137 -17.97 -13.80 10.93
N ILE A 138 -16.89 -13.66 11.68
CA ILE A 138 -15.97 -12.53 11.59
C ILE A 138 -14.73 -12.98 10.81
N LEU A 139 -14.41 -12.27 9.74
CA LEU A 139 -13.26 -12.51 8.87
C LEU A 139 -12.48 -11.20 8.70
N PRO A 140 -11.56 -10.89 9.62
CA PRO A 140 -10.73 -9.69 9.55
C PRO A 140 -9.91 -9.61 8.25
N ILE A 141 -10.36 -8.80 7.29
CA ILE A 141 -9.69 -8.60 5.99
C ILE A 141 -9.50 -7.12 5.63
N ASN A 142 -9.65 -6.21 6.60
CA ASN A 142 -9.61 -4.76 6.38
C ASN A 142 -8.19 -4.20 6.16
N PHE A 143 -7.46 -4.74 5.19
CA PHE A 143 -6.16 -4.23 4.76
C PHE A 143 -5.96 -4.50 3.27
N TYR A 144 -5.11 -3.71 2.63
CA TYR A 144 -4.76 -3.83 1.22
C TYR A 144 -3.31 -4.26 1.09
N PRO A 145 -3.02 -5.53 0.78
CA PRO A 145 -1.67 -5.96 0.44
C PRO A 145 -1.31 -5.37 -0.92
N ILE A 146 -0.31 -4.50 -0.92
CA ILE A 146 0.22 -3.85 -2.14
C ILE A 146 1.45 -4.58 -2.67
N GLU A 147 2.09 -5.38 -1.81
CA GLU A 147 3.20 -6.24 -2.18
C GLU A 147 3.15 -7.56 -1.39
N SER A 148 4.02 -8.49 -1.74
CA SER A 148 4.18 -9.77 -1.03
C SER A 148 4.36 -9.62 0.48
N ASN A 149 5.08 -8.57 0.94
CA ASN A 149 5.36 -8.32 2.35
C ASN A 149 4.81 -6.98 2.87
N ILE A 150 4.10 -6.21 2.04
CA ILE A 150 3.70 -4.84 2.38
C ILE A 150 2.18 -4.70 2.28
N PHE A 151 1.58 -4.11 3.31
CA PHE A 151 0.16 -3.78 3.33
C PHE A 151 -0.09 -2.34 3.77
N THR A 152 -1.22 -1.80 3.34
CA THR A 152 -1.66 -0.46 3.74
C THR A 152 -3.14 -0.47 4.10
N PHE A 153 -3.60 0.61 4.73
CA PHE A 153 -5.03 0.86 4.94
C PHE A 153 -5.63 1.86 3.96
N ARG A 154 -4.81 2.36 3.00
CA ARG A 154 -5.16 3.41 2.03
C ARG A 154 -5.82 4.63 2.67
N ASP A 155 -5.32 5.01 3.83
CA ASP A 155 -5.89 6.10 4.63
C ASP A 155 -4.84 7.17 4.94
N PRO A 156 -4.54 8.06 3.97
CA PRO A 156 -3.67 9.21 4.21
C PRO A 156 -4.25 10.20 5.21
N LYS A 157 -5.57 10.23 5.40
CA LYS A 157 -6.24 11.17 6.33
C LYS A 157 -6.12 10.72 7.77
N SER A 158 -5.84 9.45 8.04
CA SER A 158 -5.47 8.91 9.35
C SER A 158 -4.37 9.74 10.05
N PHE A 159 -3.48 10.41 9.29
CA PHE A 159 -2.49 11.33 9.87
C PHE A 159 -3.13 12.40 10.80
N TYR A 160 -4.28 12.94 10.46
CA TYR A 160 -4.89 14.05 11.19
C TYR A 160 -5.45 13.66 12.57
N PRO A 161 -6.33 12.65 12.73
CA PRO A 161 -6.76 12.20 14.06
C PRO A 161 -5.61 11.67 14.92
N LEU A 162 -4.51 11.24 14.30
CA LEU A 162 -3.30 10.79 15.01
C LEU A 162 -2.45 11.96 15.55
N TYR A 163 -2.21 13.00 14.75
CA TYR A 163 -1.22 14.04 15.10
C TYR A 163 -1.81 15.44 15.30
N ASN A 164 -2.94 15.81 14.67
CA ASN A 164 -3.51 17.16 14.72
C ASN A 164 -4.29 17.41 16.02
N PRO A 165 -3.91 18.42 16.84
CA PRO A 165 -4.62 18.75 18.09
C PRO A 165 -6.11 19.07 17.95
N LYS A 166 -6.52 19.59 16.81
CA LYS A 166 -7.92 19.93 16.55
C LYS A 166 -8.78 18.69 16.22
N CYS A 167 -8.15 17.52 16.11
CA CYS A 167 -8.79 16.24 15.80
C CYS A 167 -8.79 15.27 17.00
N ASP A 168 -8.40 15.70 18.21
CA ASP A 168 -8.27 14.83 19.39
C ASP A 168 -9.56 14.06 19.74
N ALA A 169 -10.73 14.65 19.45
CA ALA A 169 -12.03 14.00 19.64
C ALA A 169 -12.23 12.73 18.78
N LEU A 170 -11.43 12.55 17.71
CA LEU A 170 -11.47 11.39 16.82
C LEU A 170 -10.39 10.35 17.13
N ALA A 171 -9.37 10.70 17.91
CA ALA A 171 -8.19 9.86 18.11
C ALA A 171 -8.54 8.47 18.68
N GLN A 172 -9.42 8.41 19.68
CA GLN A 172 -9.82 7.15 20.30
C GLN A 172 -10.56 6.23 19.32
N TYR A 173 -11.39 6.79 18.45
CA TYR A 173 -12.06 6.03 17.39
C TYR A 173 -11.03 5.50 16.40
N GLU A 174 -10.10 6.36 15.97
CA GLU A 174 -9.02 5.99 15.05
C GLU A 174 -8.17 4.84 15.59
N PHE A 175 -7.80 4.86 16.88
CA PHE A 175 -7.02 3.76 17.48
C PHE A 175 -7.73 2.41 17.41
N VAL A 176 -9.05 2.40 17.60
CA VAL A 176 -9.86 1.18 17.52
C VAL A 176 -10.00 0.70 16.09
N GLU A 177 -10.21 1.61 15.13
CA GLU A 177 -10.30 1.24 13.71
C GLU A 177 -8.96 0.72 13.18
N LEU A 178 -7.84 1.37 13.51
CA LEU A 178 -6.50 0.85 13.21
C LEU A 178 -6.29 -0.52 13.83
N ALA A 179 -6.70 -0.74 15.09
CA ALA A 179 -6.57 -2.04 15.74
C ALA A 179 -7.30 -3.15 14.99
N LYS A 180 -8.55 -2.94 14.58
CA LYS A 180 -9.32 -3.91 13.76
C LYS A 180 -8.63 -4.24 12.45
N LYS A 181 -8.08 -3.22 11.78
CA LYS A 181 -7.33 -3.38 10.51
C LYS A 181 -6.02 -4.16 10.72
N ILE A 182 -5.27 -3.87 11.78
CA ILE A 182 -4.03 -4.57 12.17
C ILE A 182 -4.31 -6.02 12.58
N VAL A 183 -5.44 -6.31 13.23
CA VAL A 183 -5.82 -7.71 13.53
C VAL A 183 -6.07 -8.49 12.25
N GLY A 184 -6.56 -7.84 11.18
CA GLY A 184 -6.69 -8.44 9.85
C GLY A 184 -5.43 -9.17 9.37
N ILE A 185 -4.28 -8.52 9.46
CA ILE A 185 -3.01 -9.15 9.05
C ILE A 185 -2.60 -10.27 10.00
N CYS A 186 -2.83 -10.13 11.31
CA CYS A 186 -2.50 -11.17 12.29
C CYS A 186 -3.33 -12.45 12.04
N VAL A 187 -4.60 -12.28 11.70
CA VAL A 187 -5.51 -13.38 11.34
C VAL A 187 -5.10 -14.03 10.02
N ALA A 188 -4.76 -13.24 8.99
CA ALA A 188 -4.30 -13.77 7.71
C ALA A 188 -2.99 -14.58 7.83
N LEU A 189 -2.14 -14.19 8.78
CA LEU A 189 -0.93 -14.95 9.12
C LEU A 189 -1.22 -16.12 10.08
N GLU A 190 -2.41 -16.24 10.66
CA GLU A 190 -2.72 -17.21 11.72
C GLU A 190 -1.80 -17.07 12.96
N GLU A 191 -1.52 -15.84 13.38
CA GLU A 191 -0.61 -15.54 14.49
C GLU A 191 -1.29 -14.72 15.59
N PHE A 192 -1.00 -15.05 16.86
CA PHE A 192 -1.20 -14.17 18.01
C PHE A 192 0.17 -13.60 18.43
N PRO A 193 0.58 -12.45 17.88
CA PRO A 193 1.92 -11.93 18.09
C PRO A 193 2.12 -11.40 19.52
N VAL A 194 3.39 -11.34 19.95
CA VAL A 194 3.79 -10.48 21.06
C VAL A 194 3.75 -9.03 20.57
N VAL A 195 2.91 -8.20 21.17
CA VAL A 195 2.78 -6.79 20.76
C VAL A 195 3.78 -5.93 21.54
N ARG A 196 4.61 -5.20 20.79
CA ARG A 196 5.58 -4.23 21.29
C ARG A 196 5.31 -2.86 20.68
N TYR A 197 5.64 -1.79 21.40
CA TYR A 197 5.42 -0.43 20.90
C TYR A 197 6.59 0.51 21.18
N PHE A 198 6.81 1.44 20.25
CA PHE A 198 7.84 2.48 20.38
C PHE A 198 7.39 3.60 21.31
N MET A 199 8.23 3.97 22.28
CA MET A 199 8.02 5.14 23.14
C MET A 199 9.36 5.60 23.71
N SER A 200 10.16 6.31 22.92
CA SER A 200 11.49 6.73 23.38
C SER A 200 11.42 7.62 24.64
N PRO A 201 12.29 7.39 25.64
CA PRO A 201 12.45 8.27 26.79
C PRO A 201 13.08 9.63 26.44
N HIS A 202 13.69 9.74 25.25
CA HIS A 202 14.41 10.93 24.82
C HIS A 202 13.58 11.89 23.97
N LEU A 203 12.38 11.48 23.54
CA LEU A 203 11.46 12.28 22.75
C LEU A 203 10.31 12.77 23.62
N THR A 204 10.00 14.06 23.53
CA THR A 204 8.89 14.70 24.25
C THR A 204 8.02 15.42 23.24
N HIS A 205 6.77 14.97 23.10
CA HIS A 205 5.75 15.52 22.20
C HIS A 205 4.38 14.99 22.56
N ARG A 206 3.32 15.63 22.04
CA ARG A 206 1.93 15.26 22.32
C ARG A 206 1.59 13.83 21.90
N ALA A 207 2.10 13.39 20.75
CA ALA A 207 1.81 12.09 20.18
C ALA A 207 2.69 10.96 20.75
N ARG A 208 3.53 11.22 21.77
CA ARG A 208 4.46 10.21 22.31
C ARG A 208 3.79 8.91 22.75
N ALA A 209 2.59 9.00 23.32
CA ALA A 209 1.84 7.83 23.79
C ALA A 209 1.04 7.14 22.68
N LEU A 210 1.05 7.66 21.44
CA LEU A 210 0.24 7.16 20.34
C LEU A 210 0.51 5.68 20.00
N PRO A 211 1.78 5.23 19.84
CA PRO A 211 2.06 3.81 19.65
C PRO A 211 1.52 2.93 20.76
N GLN A 212 1.60 3.39 22.02
CA GLN A 212 1.06 2.66 23.18
C GLN A 212 -0.46 2.52 23.09
N MET A 213 -1.18 3.59 22.72
CA MET A 213 -2.64 3.56 22.63
C MET A 213 -3.12 2.62 21.53
N ILE A 214 -2.46 2.64 20.36
CA ILE A 214 -2.74 1.70 19.26
C ILE A 214 -2.41 0.27 19.70
N ALA A 215 -1.24 0.02 20.29
CA ALA A 215 -0.83 -1.31 20.72
C ALA A 215 -1.79 -1.93 21.75
N LYS A 216 -2.27 -1.13 22.72
CA LYS A 216 -3.29 -1.57 23.68
C LYS A 216 -4.66 -1.82 23.04
N ALA A 217 -5.01 -1.09 21.98
CA ALA A 217 -6.22 -1.37 21.21
C ALA A 217 -6.08 -2.68 20.41
N VAL A 218 -4.93 -2.90 19.77
CA VAL A 218 -4.62 -4.14 19.05
C VAL A 218 -4.65 -5.35 20.00
N GLN A 219 -4.03 -5.26 21.17
CA GLN A 219 -4.02 -6.33 22.16
C GLN A 219 -5.44 -6.77 22.54
N ARG A 220 -6.33 -5.81 22.84
CA ARG A 220 -7.74 -6.10 23.17
C ARG A 220 -8.49 -6.72 22.01
N GLU A 221 -8.26 -6.24 20.79
CA GLU A 221 -8.93 -6.78 19.60
C GLU A 221 -8.45 -8.21 19.27
N LEU A 222 -7.16 -8.51 19.48
CA LEU A 222 -6.62 -9.87 19.36
C LEU A 222 -7.25 -10.83 20.37
N GLU A 223 -7.38 -10.39 21.63
CA GLU A 223 -8.02 -11.16 22.71
C GLU A 223 -9.50 -11.41 22.41
N HIS A 224 -10.23 -10.39 21.95
CA HIS A 224 -11.62 -10.54 21.53
C HIS A 224 -11.77 -11.53 20.36
N TYR A 225 -10.90 -11.44 19.36
CA TYR A 225 -10.94 -12.37 18.23
C TYR A 225 -10.62 -13.80 18.65
N GLN A 226 -9.62 -13.99 19.52
CA GLN A 226 -9.29 -15.30 20.08
C GLN A 226 -10.47 -15.89 20.86
N GLN A 227 -11.12 -15.09 21.70
CA GLN A 227 -12.31 -15.51 22.44
C GLN A 227 -13.44 -15.93 21.49
N TYR A 228 -13.72 -15.11 20.48
CA TYR A 228 -14.72 -15.43 19.45
C TYR A 228 -14.41 -16.75 18.74
N MET A 229 -13.15 -17.00 18.36
CA MET A 229 -12.75 -18.25 17.71
C MET A 229 -12.98 -19.47 18.63
N HIS A 230 -12.63 -19.33 19.91
CA HIS A 230 -12.89 -20.38 20.91
C HIS A 230 -14.39 -20.66 21.09
N GLU A 231 -15.24 -19.62 21.14
CA GLU A 231 -16.70 -19.74 21.27
C GLU A 231 -17.34 -20.49 20.08
N ILE A 232 -16.79 -20.34 18.87
CA ILE A 232 -17.24 -21.10 17.68
C ILE A 232 -16.55 -22.47 17.54
N GLY A 233 -15.81 -22.92 18.55
CA GLY A 233 -15.13 -24.22 18.57
C GLY A 233 -13.92 -24.33 17.65
N GLN A 234 -13.30 -23.20 17.28
CA GLN A 234 -12.07 -23.16 16.47
C GLN A 234 -10.89 -22.76 17.34
N ASN A 235 -9.78 -23.48 17.19
CA ASN A 235 -8.54 -23.13 17.86
C ASN A 235 -7.77 -22.09 17.02
N TRP A 236 -7.64 -20.87 17.55
CA TRP A 236 -6.83 -19.82 16.96
C TRP A 236 -6.02 -19.09 18.06
N PRO A 237 -4.73 -18.83 17.85
CA PRO A 237 -3.92 -19.25 16.70
C PRO A 237 -3.66 -20.78 16.71
N PRO A 238 -3.25 -21.39 15.58
CA PRO A 238 -2.84 -22.79 15.56
C PRO A 238 -1.69 -23.08 16.53
N THR A 239 -1.86 -24.04 17.43
CA THR A 239 -0.92 -24.33 18.53
C THR A 239 0.32 -25.15 18.15
N ASP A 240 0.35 -25.78 16.97
CA ASP A 240 1.41 -26.72 16.56
C ASP A 240 2.06 -26.32 15.24
N THR A 241 2.68 -25.13 15.21
CA THR A 241 3.36 -24.62 14.01
C THR A 241 4.87 -24.92 14.01
N GLY A 242 5.44 -25.34 15.13
CA GLY A 242 6.91 -25.41 15.34
C GLY A 242 7.63 -24.06 15.18
N ARG A 243 6.89 -22.97 14.97
CA ARG A 243 7.40 -21.63 14.71
C ARG A 243 7.59 -20.88 16.02
N GLN A 244 8.67 -20.13 16.12
CA GLN A 244 8.81 -19.14 17.19
C GLN A 244 7.68 -18.10 17.09
N ARG A 245 7.08 -17.75 18.23
CA ARG A 245 5.97 -16.79 18.33
C ARG A 245 6.27 -15.51 17.55
N ALA A 246 5.29 -15.06 16.77
CA ALA A 246 5.38 -13.82 16.01
C ALA A 246 5.52 -12.59 16.92
N VAL A 247 6.06 -11.50 16.38
CA VAL A 247 6.15 -10.20 17.06
C VAL A 247 5.55 -9.12 16.20
N LEU A 248 4.75 -8.25 16.81
CA LEU A 248 4.16 -7.08 16.19
C LEU A 248 4.74 -5.82 16.84
N PHE A 249 5.43 -4.99 16.07
CA PHE A 249 5.91 -3.68 16.48
C PHE A 249 4.94 -2.60 16.02
N ILE A 250 4.44 -1.79 16.96
CA ILE A 250 3.69 -0.57 16.67
C ILE A 250 4.63 0.61 16.85
N VAL A 251 4.88 1.35 15.78
CA VAL A 251 5.72 2.56 15.78
C VAL A 251 4.96 3.72 15.15
N ASP A 252 5.43 4.95 15.33
CA ASP A 252 4.88 6.14 14.69
C ASP A 252 5.99 6.91 13.94
N ARG A 253 5.70 8.08 13.38
CA ARG A 253 6.70 8.89 12.66
C ARG A 253 7.76 9.51 13.56
N SER A 254 7.59 9.48 14.88
CA SER A 254 8.64 9.85 15.82
C SER A 254 9.83 8.89 15.87
N ILE A 255 9.78 7.70 15.23
CA ILE A 255 10.94 6.81 15.16
C ILE A 255 12.02 7.32 14.19
N ASP A 256 11.61 7.96 13.10
CA ASP A 256 12.50 8.38 12.01
C ASP A 256 11.88 9.53 11.18
N PRO A 257 12.27 10.79 11.43
CA PRO A 257 11.83 11.93 10.63
C PRO A 257 12.72 12.19 9.41
N PHE A 258 13.81 11.45 9.22
CA PHE A 258 14.74 11.64 8.08
C PHE A 258 14.29 10.84 6.86
N ALA A 259 13.90 9.57 7.04
CA ALA A 259 13.55 8.68 5.94
C ALA A 259 12.51 9.27 4.95
N PRO A 260 11.46 9.99 5.39
CA PRO A 260 10.49 10.59 4.47
C PRO A 260 11.01 11.79 3.66
N LEU A 261 12.20 12.33 3.97
CA LEU A 261 12.75 13.53 3.34
C LEU A 261 13.83 13.25 2.30
N LEU A 262 14.47 12.09 2.36
CA LEU A 262 15.66 11.81 1.57
C LEU A 262 15.30 11.42 0.14
N HIS A 263 16.04 11.93 -0.83
CA HIS A 263 16.00 11.40 -2.19
C HIS A 263 16.67 10.02 -2.19
N GLU A 264 15.84 8.99 -2.35
CA GLU A 264 16.29 7.61 -2.45
C GLU A 264 16.65 7.26 -3.89
N ILE A 265 17.77 6.55 -4.07
CA ILE A 265 18.32 6.19 -5.40
C ILE A 265 18.04 4.71 -5.74
N THR A 266 17.23 4.01 -4.95
CA THR A 266 16.70 2.69 -5.31
C THR A 266 15.45 2.81 -6.16
N TYR A 267 15.28 1.90 -7.11
CA TYR A 267 14.35 2.07 -8.23
C TYR A 267 12.92 2.46 -7.82
N GLN A 268 12.26 1.69 -6.96
CA GLN A 268 10.88 1.98 -6.55
C GLN A 268 10.76 3.30 -5.80
N ALA A 269 11.61 3.53 -4.81
CA ALA A 269 11.57 4.74 -4.00
C ALA A 269 11.83 5.98 -4.87
N MET A 270 12.81 5.90 -5.78
CA MET A 270 13.11 6.97 -6.73
C MET A 270 11.95 7.22 -7.70
N ALA A 271 11.34 6.16 -8.23
CA ALA A 271 10.22 6.28 -9.15
C ALA A 271 8.99 6.94 -8.49
N HIS A 272 8.67 6.58 -7.24
CA HIS A 272 7.56 7.19 -6.49
C HIS A 272 7.85 8.63 -6.00
N ASP A 273 9.11 9.05 -5.93
CA ASP A 273 9.49 10.44 -5.62
C ASP A 273 9.47 11.32 -6.87
N LEU A 274 9.93 10.81 -8.02
CA LEU A 274 10.20 11.63 -9.21
C LEU A 274 9.17 11.53 -10.33
N LEU A 275 8.45 10.41 -10.43
CA LEU A 275 7.53 10.14 -11.54
C LEU A 275 6.07 10.36 -11.13
N PRO A 276 5.17 10.69 -12.07
CA PRO A 276 3.74 10.83 -11.81
C PRO A 276 3.07 9.45 -11.65
N ILE A 277 3.38 8.77 -10.54
CA ILE A 277 2.76 7.50 -10.16
C ILE A 277 1.56 7.80 -9.27
N THR A 278 0.38 7.33 -9.68
CA THR A 278 -0.87 7.48 -8.93
C THR A 278 -1.35 6.14 -8.41
N ASP A 279 -2.00 6.14 -7.25
CA ASP A 279 -2.77 5.00 -6.73
C ASP A 279 -4.25 5.38 -6.75
N GLU A 280 -4.97 4.90 -7.76
CA GLU A 280 -6.41 5.10 -7.88
C GLU A 280 -7.14 3.79 -7.56
N ASN A 281 -7.77 3.74 -6.38
CA ASN A 281 -8.53 2.58 -5.90
C ASN A 281 -7.73 1.27 -5.91
N GLY A 282 -6.42 1.34 -5.66
CA GLY A 282 -5.54 0.18 -5.62
C GLY A 282 -4.89 -0.22 -6.91
N LYS A 283 -5.18 0.53 -7.98
CA LYS A 283 -4.48 0.40 -9.23
C LYS A 283 -3.37 1.44 -9.25
N VAL A 284 -2.15 0.98 -9.00
CA VAL A 284 -0.96 1.81 -9.11
C VAL A 284 -0.60 1.94 -10.58
N THR A 285 -0.63 3.17 -11.10
CA THR A 285 -0.35 3.46 -12.50
C THR A 285 0.70 4.52 -12.68
N TYR A 286 1.54 4.34 -13.69
CA TYR A 286 2.47 5.33 -14.20
C TYR A 286 1.99 5.80 -15.58
N ALA A 287 1.91 7.10 -15.78
CA ALA A 287 1.63 7.71 -17.07
C ALA A 287 2.90 8.43 -17.56
N PRO A 288 3.56 7.94 -18.63
CA PRO A 288 4.76 8.58 -19.17
C PRO A 288 4.48 10.02 -19.61
N ALA A 289 5.37 10.95 -19.26
CA ALA A 289 5.26 12.34 -19.70
C ALA A 289 5.48 12.49 -21.23
N ALA A 290 6.23 11.56 -21.83
CA ALA A 290 6.49 11.50 -23.27
C ALA A 290 5.83 10.25 -23.88
N GLY A 291 5.01 10.43 -24.93
CA GLY A 291 4.36 9.32 -25.65
C GLY A 291 2.86 9.52 -25.83
N ASP A 292 2.12 8.41 -25.95
CA ASP A 292 0.64 8.43 -26.06
C ASP A 292 -0.07 8.53 -24.70
N GLY A 293 0.69 8.67 -23.60
CA GLY A 293 0.17 8.84 -22.25
C GLY A 293 -0.60 7.65 -21.71
N ARG A 294 -0.44 6.45 -22.31
CA ARG A 294 -1.16 5.26 -21.85
C ARG A 294 -0.74 4.90 -20.41
N PRO A 295 -1.69 4.77 -19.47
CA PRO A 295 -1.37 4.38 -18.10
C PRO A 295 -0.90 2.94 -18.05
N MET A 296 0.28 2.73 -17.48
CA MET A 296 0.91 1.43 -17.30
C MET A 296 0.76 1.00 -15.85
N VAL A 297 0.36 -0.25 -15.61
CA VAL A 297 0.07 -0.77 -14.27
C VAL A 297 1.33 -1.33 -13.63
N LEU A 298 1.58 -0.95 -12.38
CA LEU A 298 2.64 -1.51 -11.54
C LEU A 298 2.01 -2.47 -10.54
N ASN A 299 2.36 -3.76 -10.60
CA ASN A 299 1.82 -4.78 -9.70
C ASN A 299 2.81 -5.95 -9.49
N GLU A 300 2.40 -6.93 -8.69
CA GLU A 300 3.21 -8.11 -8.33
C GLU A 300 3.24 -9.21 -9.41
N ASP A 301 2.43 -9.07 -10.47
CA ASP A 301 2.48 -9.98 -11.62
C ASP A 301 3.67 -9.64 -12.54
N ASP A 302 4.14 -8.39 -12.52
CA ASP A 302 5.34 -7.96 -13.24
C ASP A 302 6.63 -8.51 -12.60
N LYS A 303 7.24 -9.48 -13.30
CA LYS A 303 8.48 -10.15 -12.85
C LYS A 303 9.73 -9.31 -13.01
N VAL A 304 9.72 -8.29 -13.86
CA VAL A 304 10.82 -7.34 -13.96
C VAL A 304 10.75 -6.41 -12.76
N TRP A 305 9.58 -5.82 -12.49
CA TRP A 305 9.35 -4.94 -11.33
C TRP A 305 9.75 -5.60 -10.01
N THR A 306 9.16 -6.74 -9.70
CA THR A 306 9.38 -7.45 -8.43
C THR A 306 10.84 -7.88 -8.23
N LYS A 307 11.59 -8.12 -9.32
CA LYS A 307 13.00 -8.46 -9.27
C LYS A 307 13.89 -7.25 -8.97
N VAL A 308 13.62 -6.09 -9.57
CA VAL A 308 14.55 -4.94 -9.57
C VAL A 308 14.13 -3.76 -8.68
N ARG A 309 12.88 -3.71 -8.19
CA ARG A 309 12.32 -2.55 -7.46
C ARG A 309 13.14 -2.06 -6.26
N HIS A 310 13.87 -2.96 -5.60
CA HIS A 310 14.68 -2.66 -4.42
C HIS A 310 16.16 -2.44 -4.72
N MET A 311 16.59 -2.61 -5.97
CA MET A 311 17.98 -2.41 -6.38
C MET A 311 18.31 -0.92 -6.51
N HIS A 312 19.59 -0.59 -6.37
CA HIS A 312 20.08 0.74 -6.74
C HIS A 312 19.82 1.00 -8.24
N MET A 313 19.56 2.25 -8.63
CA MET A 313 19.17 2.59 -10.00
C MET A 313 20.20 2.11 -11.04
N THR A 314 21.50 2.24 -10.74
CA THR A 314 22.56 1.72 -11.63
C THR A 314 22.46 0.20 -11.83
N ASP A 315 22.25 -0.55 -10.76
CA ASP A 315 22.12 -2.01 -10.82
C ASP A 315 20.82 -2.42 -11.51
N THR A 316 19.76 -1.63 -11.33
CA THR A 316 18.47 -1.80 -12.00
C THR A 316 18.64 -1.73 -13.51
N ILE A 317 19.21 -0.63 -14.03
CA ILE A 317 19.40 -0.43 -15.48
C ILE A 317 20.25 -1.58 -16.06
N ASN A 318 21.36 -1.90 -15.40
CA ASN A 318 22.25 -2.98 -15.83
C ASN A 318 21.55 -4.34 -15.83
N THR A 319 20.75 -4.64 -14.81
CA THR A 319 20.03 -5.92 -14.69
C THR A 319 18.94 -6.04 -15.74
N VAL A 320 18.13 -5.00 -15.94
CA VAL A 320 17.06 -5.00 -16.95
C VAL A 320 17.64 -5.15 -18.37
N MET A 321 18.71 -4.42 -18.71
CA MET A 321 19.38 -4.56 -20.01
C MET A 321 19.97 -5.97 -20.20
N LYS A 322 20.65 -6.49 -19.18
CA LYS A 322 21.24 -7.83 -19.23
C LYS A 322 20.18 -8.93 -19.38
N ASP A 323 19.06 -8.80 -18.68
CA ASP A 323 17.96 -9.77 -18.76
C ASP A 323 17.27 -9.72 -20.15
N LEU A 324 17.12 -8.52 -20.74
CA LEU A 324 16.62 -8.36 -22.10
C LEU A 324 17.57 -8.99 -23.13
N ASP A 325 18.87 -8.74 -23.03
CA ASP A 325 19.87 -9.34 -23.92
C ASP A 325 19.89 -10.87 -23.80
N LYS A 326 19.75 -11.38 -22.57
CA LYS A 326 19.65 -12.82 -22.31
C LYS A 326 18.37 -13.38 -22.94
N PHE A 327 17.24 -12.71 -22.76
CA PHE A 327 15.97 -13.11 -23.37
C PHE A 327 16.07 -13.21 -24.89
N ILE A 328 16.68 -12.20 -25.55
CA ILE A 328 16.86 -12.22 -27.01
C ILE A 328 17.73 -13.41 -27.45
N LYS A 329 18.80 -13.72 -26.71
CA LYS A 329 19.71 -14.84 -27.02
C LYS A 329 19.07 -16.21 -26.79
N ASP A 330 18.22 -16.33 -25.78
CA ASP A 330 17.56 -17.59 -25.42
C ASP A 330 16.41 -17.95 -26.41
N HIS A 331 16.02 -17.03 -27.29
CA HIS A 331 14.92 -17.17 -28.23
C HIS A 331 15.38 -17.06 -29.70
N PRO A 332 15.54 -18.20 -30.40
CA PRO A 332 16.04 -18.26 -31.79
C PRO A 332 15.26 -17.39 -32.78
N GLU A 333 13.99 -17.11 -32.50
CA GLU A 333 13.11 -16.28 -33.32
C GLU A 333 13.52 -14.80 -33.38
N PHE A 334 14.47 -14.37 -32.52
CA PHE A 334 15.02 -13.01 -32.50
C PHE A 334 16.49 -12.94 -32.95
N GLN A 335 17.00 -13.99 -33.59
CA GLN A 335 18.35 -13.99 -34.20
C GLN A 335 18.50 -12.80 -35.17
N GLY A 336 19.52 -11.97 -34.94
CA GLY A 336 19.76 -10.71 -35.65
C GLY A 336 19.56 -9.43 -34.82
N ALA A 337 18.92 -9.53 -33.65
CA ALA A 337 18.79 -8.42 -32.68
C ALA A 337 19.88 -8.39 -31.60
N GLU A 338 20.79 -9.38 -31.60
CA GLU A 338 21.77 -9.66 -30.52
C GLU A 338 22.78 -8.54 -30.23
N ASN A 339 22.92 -7.56 -31.13
CA ASN A 339 23.77 -6.38 -30.99
C ASN A 339 23.04 -5.07 -31.36
N ALA A 340 21.71 -5.11 -31.43
CA ALA A 340 20.94 -3.95 -31.80
C ALA A 340 20.74 -3.01 -30.61
N ASN A 341 20.50 -1.73 -30.87
CA ASN A 341 20.10 -0.83 -29.80
C ASN A 341 18.76 -1.30 -29.18
N THR A 342 18.54 -0.96 -27.92
CA THR A 342 17.39 -1.44 -27.12
C THR A 342 16.04 -1.19 -27.81
N VAL A 343 15.91 -0.07 -28.51
CA VAL A 343 14.69 0.28 -29.27
C VAL A 343 14.47 -0.67 -30.45
N PHE A 344 15.51 -1.03 -31.19
CA PHE A 344 15.41 -1.98 -32.30
C PHE A 344 15.12 -3.40 -31.80
N ALA A 345 15.74 -3.80 -30.69
CA ALA A 345 15.47 -5.08 -30.03
C ALA A 345 13.97 -5.21 -29.67
N LEU A 346 13.41 -4.22 -28.96
CA LEU A 346 11.99 -4.20 -28.59
C LEU A 346 11.05 -4.16 -29.81
N LYS A 347 11.44 -3.44 -30.87
CA LYS A 347 10.67 -3.39 -32.12
C LYS A 347 10.67 -4.73 -32.85
N THR A 348 11.79 -5.45 -32.83
CA THR A 348 11.93 -6.78 -33.43
C THR A 348 11.11 -7.82 -32.67
N MET A 349 11.04 -7.72 -31.34
CA MET A 349 10.19 -8.59 -30.52
C MET A 349 8.71 -8.54 -30.95
N LEU A 350 8.18 -7.34 -31.21
CA LEU A 350 6.80 -7.14 -31.64
C LEU A 350 6.53 -7.71 -33.04
N ALA A 351 7.51 -7.57 -33.94
CA ALA A 351 7.38 -8.02 -35.32
C ALA A 351 7.45 -9.55 -35.46
N ALA A 352 8.18 -10.21 -34.57
CA ALA A 352 8.39 -11.66 -34.66
C ALA A 352 7.22 -12.46 -34.06
N LEU A 353 6.74 -12.16 -32.84
CA LEU A 353 5.80 -13.05 -32.13
C LEU A 353 4.87 -12.34 -31.11
N PRO A 354 3.54 -12.26 -31.34
CA PRO A 354 2.58 -11.59 -30.45
C PRO A 354 2.52 -12.13 -29.02
N GLN A 355 2.85 -13.40 -28.78
CA GLN A 355 2.82 -14.00 -27.45
C GLN A 355 3.80 -13.36 -26.45
N PHE A 356 4.79 -12.61 -26.92
CA PHE A 356 5.75 -11.90 -26.08
C PHE A 356 5.39 -10.43 -25.82
N SER A 357 4.20 -9.97 -26.22
CA SER A 357 3.78 -8.58 -26.02
C SER A 357 3.88 -8.16 -24.55
N ALA A 358 3.36 -8.97 -23.61
CA ALA A 358 3.40 -8.63 -22.19
C ALA A 358 4.84 -8.49 -21.65
N THR A 359 5.74 -9.39 -22.06
CA THR A 359 7.15 -9.33 -21.68
C THR A 359 7.85 -8.09 -22.27
N LYS A 360 7.57 -7.80 -23.54
CA LYS A 360 8.08 -6.60 -24.22
C LYS A 360 7.60 -5.33 -23.52
N ASP A 361 6.31 -5.25 -23.22
CA ASP A 361 5.69 -4.09 -22.57
C ASP A 361 6.26 -3.86 -21.16
N ALA A 362 6.58 -4.94 -20.41
CA ALA A 362 7.28 -4.84 -19.12
C ALA A 362 8.72 -4.29 -19.26
N TYR A 363 9.51 -4.79 -20.21
CA TYR A 363 10.86 -4.23 -20.44
C TYR A 363 10.81 -2.77 -20.90
N GLU A 364 9.88 -2.42 -21.78
CA GLU A 364 9.66 -1.04 -22.25
C GLU A 364 9.28 -0.11 -21.09
N LEU A 365 8.35 -0.54 -20.23
CA LEU A 365 7.94 0.17 -19.02
C LEU A 365 9.15 0.54 -18.16
N HIS A 366 9.93 -0.46 -17.75
CA HIS A 366 10.99 -0.25 -16.77
C HIS A 366 12.19 0.51 -17.33
N LEU A 367 12.52 0.30 -18.61
CA LEU A 367 13.54 1.10 -19.27
C LEU A 367 13.10 2.56 -19.42
N SER A 368 11.82 2.81 -19.74
CA SER A 368 11.27 4.16 -19.84
C SER A 368 11.29 4.87 -18.48
N MET A 369 10.75 4.23 -17.44
CA MET A 369 10.74 4.79 -16.08
C MET A 369 12.15 5.07 -15.55
N ALA A 370 13.08 4.11 -15.72
CA ALA A 370 14.46 4.29 -15.26
C ALA A 370 15.16 5.43 -16.01
N LYS A 371 14.94 5.53 -17.32
CA LYS A 371 15.46 6.64 -18.13
C LYS A 371 14.90 7.97 -17.65
N GLU A 372 13.58 8.09 -17.49
CA GLU A 372 12.94 9.34 -17.03
C GLU A 372 13.44 9.75 -15.64
N CYS A 373 13.59 8.80 -14.70
CA CYS A 373 14.21 9.06 -13.40
C CYS A 373 15.62 9.64 -13.55
N MET A 374 16.45 9.06 -14.42
CA MET A 374 17.83 9.52 -14.63
C MET A 374 17.91 10.86 -15.37
N ASP A 375 17.00 11.12 -16.30
CA ASP A 375 16.87 12.41 -16.99
C ASP A 375 16.49 13.52 -16.00
N ILE A 376 15.55 13.26 -15.07
CA ILE A 376 15.19 14.17 -13.98
C ILE A 376 16.39 14.37 -13.05
N PHE A 377 17.05 13.29 -12.61
CA PHE A 377 18.21 13.33 -11.72
C PHE A 377 19.36 14.18 -12.30
N GLY A 378 19.67 14.00 -13.58
CA GLY A 378 20.71 14.74 -14.28
C GLY A 378 20.35 16.21 -14.52
N SER A 379 19.15 16.48 -15.04
CA SER A 379 18.69 17.85 -15.35
C SER A 379 18.60 18.76 -14.13
N HIS A 380 18.17 18.22 -12.98
CA HIS A 380 18.07 18.96 -11.72
C HIS A 380 19.37 18.91 -10.89
N LYS A 381 20.45 18.32 -11.42
CA LYS A 381 21.72 18.12 -10.70
C LYS A 381 21.53 17.54 -9.29
N MET A 382 20.62 16.56 -9.16
CA MET A 382 20.18 16.05 -7.87
C MET A 382 21.30 15.39 -7.06
N GLY A 383 22.41 15.01 -7.70
CA GLY A 383 23.60 14.51 -7.01
C GLY A 383 24.16 15.47 -5.96
N GLU A 384 24.12 16.79 -6.20
CA GLU A 384 24.59 17.77 -5.20
C GLU A 384 23.64 17.87 -4.01
N THR A 385 22.33 17.84 -4.29
CA THR A 385 21.27 17.84 -3.27
C THR A 385 21.35 16.57 -2.43
N ALA A 386 21.36 15.39 -3.07
CA ALA A 386 21.44 14.10 -2.40
C ALA A 386 22.71 13.96 -1.55
N ASP A 387 23.87 14.48 -2.00
CA ASP A 387 25.08 14.47 -1.19
C ASP A 387 24.91 15.29 0.10
N LEU A 388 24.36 16.51 0.01
CA LEU A 388 24.07 17.31 1.19
C LEU A 388 23.06 16.60 2.12
N GLU A 389 22.00 16.01 1.57
CA GLU A 389 21.01 15.26 2.33
C GLU A 389 21.65 14.12 3.11
N GLN A 390 22.50 13.32 2.47
CA GLN A 390 23.22 12.22 3.12
C GLN A 390 24.19 12.73 4.20
N ASN A 391 24.89 13.85 3.94
CA ASN A 391 25.79 14.47 4.91
C ASN A 391 25.01 14.96 6.15
N LEU A 392 23.83 15.54 5.96
CA LEU A 392 22.97 16.03 7.04
C LEU A 392 22.35 14.87 7.84
N ALA A 393 21.85 13.84 7.17
CA ALA A 393 21.18 12.72 7.81
C ALA A 393 22.15 11.78 8.55
N THR A 394 23.34 11.54 7.99
CA THR A 394 24.36 10.67 8.62
C THR A 394 25.32 11.44 9.54
N GLY A 395 25.43 12.76 9.36
CA GLY A 395 26.42 13.59 10.04
C GLY A 395 27.87 13.39 9.56
N LEU A 396 28.05 12.60 8.50
CA LEU A 396 29.34 12.17 7.95
C LEU A 396 29.34 12.33 6.43
N ASP A 397 30.51 12.55 5.84
CA ASP A 397 30.73 12.52 4.40
C ASP A 397 30.91 11.07 3.87
N SER A 398 31.14 10.94 2.56
CA SER A 398 31.36 9.64 1.91
C SER A 398 32.63 8.93 2.36
N GLY A 399 33.56 9.66 2.99
CA GLY A 399 34.76 9.12 3.63
C GLY A 399 34.55 8.69 5.07
N ASN A 400 33.30 8.71 5.58
CA ASN A 400 32.97 8.51 6.99
C ASN A 400 33.63 9.54 7.93
N VAL A 401 33.91 10.74 7.42
CA VAL A 401 34.48 11.85 8.20
C VAL A 401 33.38 12.86 8.52
N LYS A 402 33.45 13.48 9.70
CA LYS A 402 32.50 14.53 10.10
C LYS A 402 32.51 15.67 9.08
N SER A 403 31.38 15.88 8.42
CA SER A 403 31.25 16.88 7.36
C SER A 403 31.44 18.30 7.90
N ARG A 404 32.04 19.17 7.07
CA ARG A 404 32.27 20.60 7.35
C ARG A 404 31.69 21.44 6.22
N GLY A 405 31.37 22.70 6.50
CA GLY A 405 30.88 23.63 5.47
C GLY A 405 29.44 23.35 4.99
N LEU A 406 28.66 22.58 5.76
CA LEU A 406 27.30 22.18 5.36
C LEU A 406 26.34 23.36 5.29
N THR A 407 26.52 24.39 6.11
CA THR A 407 25.68 25.59 6.09
C THR A 407 25.90 26.39 4.81
N GLU A 408 27.15 26.57 4.38
CA GLU A 408 27.50 27.25 3.14
C GLU A 408 27.04 26.46 1.91
N GLN A 409 27.15 25.13 1.95
CA GLN A 409 26.60 24.24 0.91
C GLN A 409 25.08 24.35 0.83
N LEU A 410 24.38 24.37 1.97
CA LEU A 410 22.93 24.57 2.03
C LEU A 410 22.54 25.89 1.38
N ILE A 411 23.14 27.02 1.79
CA ILE A 411 22.79 28.34 1.24
C ILE A 411 23.00 28.38 -0.28
N ARG A 412 24.12 27.84 -0.77
CA ARG A 412 24.40 27.75 -2.21
C ARG A 412 23.33 26.95 -2.95
N LEU A 413 22.89 25.83 -2.40
CA LEU A 413 21.84 25.02 -3.01
C LEU A 413 20.49 25.72 -2.94
N LEU A 414 20.12 26.36 -1.83
CA LEU A 414 18.87 27.12 -1.73
C LEU A 414 18.78 28.25 -2.77
N ASP A 415 19.91 28.90 -3.08
CA ASP A 415 19.98 29.95 -4.11
C ASP A 415 20.09 29.38 -5.55
N SER A 416 20.29 28.07 -5.72
CA SER A 416 20.47 27.44 -7.03
C SER A 416 19.14 27.39 -7.82
N PRO A 417 19.17 27.64 -9.15
CA PRO A 417 18.02 27.41 -10.01
C PRO A 417 17.71 25.91 -10.19
N THR A 418 18.67 25.01 -9.93
CA THR A 418 18.47 23.56 -10.10
C THR A 418 17.61 22.94 -8.99
N THR A 419 17.39 23.67 -7.89
CA THR A 419 16.48 23.28 -6.80
C THR A 419 15.28 24.24 -6.76
N GLU A 420 14.72 24.61 -7.90
CA GLU A 420 13.61 25.56 -7.95
C GLU A 420 12.35 25.05 -7.23
N HIS A 421 12.14 23.73 -7.23
CA HIS A 421 11.02 23.11 -6.53
C HIS A 421 11.03 23.43 -5.03
N ALA A 422 9.98 24.12 -4.57
CA ALA A 422 9.87 24.58 -3.19
C ALA A 422 9.95 23.44 -2.16
N ASN A 423 9.44 22.26 -2.50
CA ASN A 423 9.50 21.07 -1.63
C ASN A 423 10.94 20.57 -1.45
N VAL A 424 11.77 20.58 -2.49
CA VAL A 424 13.20 20.23 -2.39
C VAL A 424 13.94 21.17 -1.45
N ARG A 425 13.71 22.48 -1.58
CA ARG A 425 14.29 23.48 -0.67
C ARG A 425 13.82 23.29 0.77
N LEU A 426 12.54 23.01 0.97
CA LEU A 426 11.99 22.73 2.30
C LEU A 426 12.59 21.46 2.90
N ARG A 427 12.74 20.37 2.13
CA ARG A 427 13.40 19.13 2.57
C ARG A 427 14.81 19.42 3.09
N LEU A 428 15.60 20.18 2.35
CA LEU A 428 16.95 20.60 2.77
C LEU A 428 16.95 21.42 4.08
N ILE A 429 16.02 22.37 4.23
CA ILE A 429 15.90 23.15 5.47
C ILE A 429 15.52 22.26 6.64
N ILE A 430 14.60 21.31 6.46
CA ILE A 430 14.18 20.38 7.51
C ILE A 430 15.33 19.46 7.90
N LEU A 431 16.04 18.86 6.95
CA LEU A 431 17.21 18.02 7.21
C LEU A 431 18.30 18.79 7.95
N TYR A 432 18.53 20.06 7.59
CA TYR A 432 19.45 20.93 8.31
C TYR A 432 18.99 21.20 9.74
N LEU A 433 17.70 21.46 9.95
CA LEU A 433 17.11 21.62 11.27
C LEU A 433 17.26 20.37 12.14
N LEU A 434 17.02 19.18 11.57
CA LEU A 434 17.19 17.90 12.23
C LEU A 434 18.66 17.67 12.63
N TRP A 435 19.59 17.93 11.72
CA TRP A 435 21.04 17.83 11.98
C TRP A 435 21.51 18.77 13.09
N ARG A 436 20.94 19.98 13.18
CA ARG A 436 21.26 20.97 14.24
C ARG A 436 20.56 20.71 15.57
N ASP A 437 19.58 19.80 15.60
CA ASP A 437 18.60 19.62 16.68
C ASP A 437 17.96 20.96 17.07
N GLY A 438 17.31 21.58 16.09
CA GLY A 438 16.58 22.84 16.24
C GLY A 438 17.41 24.08 15.90
N LEU A 439 16.70 25.14 15.52
CA LEU A 439 17.27 26.40 15.06
C LEU A 439 16.70 27.58 15.86
N VAL A 440 17.46 28.67 15.89
CA VAL A 440 16.96 29.95 16.43
C VAL A 440 15.93 30.53 15.45
N PRO A 441 14.80 31.12 15.90
CA PRO A 441 13.77 31.64 15.00
C PRO A 441 14.29 32.56 13.89
N LEU A 442 15.22 33.46 14.20
CA LEU A 442 15.83 34.37 13.24
C LEU A 442 16.60 33.65 12.12
N ASP A 443 17.21 32.50 12.41
CA ASP A 443 17.93 31.72 11.39
C ASP A 443 16.95 30.98 10.48
N ILE A 444 15.82 30.51 11.02
CA ILE A 444 14.73 29.92 10.23
C ILE A 444 14.18 30.94 9.25
N GLU A 445 13.89 32.17 9.70
CA GLU A 445 13.39 33.25 8.83
C GLU A 445 14.37 33.60 7.71
N LYS A 446 15.68 33.65 8.01
CA LYS A 446 16.71 33.85 6.98
C LYS A 446 16.73 32.73 5.95
N LEU A 447 16.68 31.47 6.38
CA LEU A 447 16.66 30.31 5.47
C LEU A 447 15.43 30.34 4.55
N PHE A 448 14.24 30.65 5.08
CA PHE A 448 13.03 30.79 4.27
C PHE A 448 13.13 31.95 3.27
N HIS A 449 13.70 33.09 3.69
CA HIS A 449 13.93 34.23 2.80
C HIS A 449 14.86 33.88 1.64
N HIS A 450 15.98 33.19 1.91
CA HIS A 450 16.89 32.69 0.87
C HIS A 450 16.21 31.68 -0.06
N ALA A 451 15.48 30.72 0.51
CA ALA A 451 14.81 29.66 -0.24
C ALA A 451 13.61 30.15 -1.08
N LYS A 452 13.09 31.35 -0.79
CA LYS A 452 11.85 31.90 -1.35
C LYS A 452 10.64 30.97 -1.13
N VAL A 453 10.64 30.22 -0.02
CA VAL A 453 9.54 29.32 0.37
C VAL A 453 8.59 30.08 1.29
N ASN A 454 7.32 30.20 0.88
CA ASN A 454 6.29 30.97 1.59
C ASN A 454 5.03 30.12 1.82
N GLY A 455 4.13 30.61 2.67
CA GLY A 455 2.78 30.04 2.82
C GLY A 455 2.73 28.70 3.56
N PRO A 456 1.85 27.76 3.16
CA PRO A 456 1.61 26.50 3.87
C PRO A 456 2.85 25.64 4.10
N LEU A 457 3.82 25.69 3.19
CA LEU A 457 5.09 24.96 3.30
C LEU A 457 5.91 25.37 4.54
N LYS A 458 5.78 26.62 4.99
CA LYS A 458 6.42 27.07 6.23
C LYS A 458 5.79 26.41 7.47
N SER A 459 4.48 26.17 7.44
CA SER A 459 3.76 25.47 8.52
C SER A 459 4.25 24.03 8.70
N ALA A 460 4.62 23.35 7.60
CA ALA A 460 5.15 21.99 7.67
C ALA A 460 6.38 21.88 8.58
N LEU A 461 7.32 22.84 8.47
CA LEU A 461 8.51 22.89 9.32
C LEU A 461 8.15 23.04 10.79
N TYR A 462 7.23 23.94 11.13
CA TYR A 462 6.81 24.14 12.53
C TYR A 462 6.00 22.96 13.08
N ASN A 463 5.27 22.26 12.22
CA ASN A 463 4.44 21.10 12.59
C ASN A 463 5.24 19.81 12.79
N LEU A 464 6.55 19.80 12.53
CA LEU A 464 7.43 18.68 12.89
C LEU A 464 7.50 18.44 14.41
N ASP A 465 7.18 19.45 15.23
CA ASP A 465 7.06 19.28 16.68
C ASP A 465 5.95 18.31 17.10
N LEU A 466 4.92 18.13 16.25
CA LEU A 466 3.84 17.17 16.47
C LEU A 466 4.36 15.74 16.58
N ILE A 467 5.49 15.43 15.92
CA ILE A 467 6.12 14.11 15.89
C ILE A 467 7.40 14.04 16.72
N GLY A 468 7.73 15.06 17.54
CA GLY A 468 8.88 15.06 18.45
C GLY A 468 10.10 15.87 18.03
N VAL A 469 10.09 16.46 16.83
CA VAL A 469 11.20 17.28 16.33
C VAL A 469 11.24 18.59 17.08
N ARG A 470 12.43 18.96 17.57
CA ARG A 470 12.63 20.29 18.13
C ARG A 470 12.90 21.24 16.99
N VAL A 471 11.90 22.04 16.69
CA VAL A 471 11.99 23.06 15.65
C VAL A 471 12.76 24.27 16.17
N LEU A 472 12.34 24.79 17.32
CA LEU A 472 12.90 25.99 17.93
C LEU A 472 13.91 25.64 19.01
N LYS A 473 15.05 26.34 18.99
CA LYS A 473 16.13 26.23 19.98
C LYS A 473 16.39 27.60 20.60
N GLN A 474 16.32 27.68 21.93
CA GLN A 474 16.71 28.87 22.67
C GLN A 474 18.23 28.99 22.75
N LEU A 475 18.73 30.22 22.84
CA LEU A 475 20.16 30.47 23.07
C LEU A 475 20.57 29.86 24.43
N LYS A 476 21.69 29.13 24.45
CA LYS A 476 22.24 28.41 25.62
C LYS A 476 21.43 27.23 26.13
N GLU A 477 20.40 26.80 25.42
CA GLU A 477 19.66 25.59 25.78
C GLU A 477 20.54 24.34 25.59
N PRO A 478 20.56 23.38 26.53
CA PRO A 478 21.43 22.22 26.46
C PRO A 478 21.14 21.36 25.22
N ASN A 479 22.17 20.64 24.77
CA ASN A 479 21.99 19.63 23.73
C ASN A 479 21.21 18.47 24.34
N ARG A 480 20.12 18.07 23.67
CA ARG A 480 19.40 16.83 24.01
C ARG A 480 19.92 15.67 23.16
N PRO A 481 19.67 14.41 23.56
CA PRO A 481 20.01 13.26 22.74
C PRO A 481 19.37 13.33 21.35
N GLY A 482 18.20 13.97 21.21
CA GLY A 482 17.54 14.20 19.92
C GLY A 482 17.17 12.89 19.20
N TYR A 483 16.99 12.95 17.88
CA TYR A 483 16.79 11.77 17.02
C TYR A 483 18.13 11.10 16.69
N LYS A 484 18.82 10.61 17.72
CA LYS A 484 20.03 9.78 17.57
C LYS A 484 19.70 8.30 17.66
N TYR A 485 18.46 7.91 17.33
CA TYR A 485 18.06 6.52 17.23
C TYR A 485 17.99 6.11 15.75
N PRO A 486 18.64 5.02 15.35
CA PRO A 486 19.60 4.25 16.15
C PRO A 486 20.90 5.04 16.39
N PRO A 487 21.62 4.77 17.50
CA PRO A 487 22.92 5.37 17.71
C PRO A 487 23.88 4.92 16.59
N PRO A 488 24.83 5.78 16.15
CA PRO A 488 25.82 5.38 15.16
C PRO A 488 26.59 4.14 15.64
N PRO A 489 26.88 3.18 14.76
CA PRO A 489 27.63 1.99 15.15
C PRO A 489 29.03 2.38 15.65
N ALA A 490 29.55 1.64 16.63
CA ALA A 490 30.87 1.90 17.21
C ALA A 490 32.01 1.84 16.17
N LYS A 491 31.80 1.12 15.06
CA LYS A 491 32.71 1.06 13.91
C LYS A 491 31.89 1.24 12.62
N LEU A 492 32.30 2.21 11.80
CA LEU A 492 31.68 2.48 10.51
C LEU A 492 32.32 1.59 9.44
N ALA A 493 31.48 0.87 8.70
CA ALA A 493 31.94 0.13 7.54
C ALA A 493 32.35 1.11 6.42
N PRO A 494 33.38 0.80 5.62
CA PRO A 494 33.70 1.59 4.43
C PRO A 494 32.46 1.69 3.52
N VAL A 495 32.20 2.89 3.01
CA VAL A 495 31.14 3.12 2.03
C VAL A 495 31.50 2.35 0.76
N GLN A 496 30.58 1.51 0.28
CA GLN A 496 30.79 0.74 -0.94
C GLN A 496 30.88 1.69 -2.15
N GLU A 497 31.67 1.31 -3.15
CA GLU A 497 31.80 2.09 -4.38
C GLU A 497 30.42 2.30 -5.04
N GLY A 498 30.11 3.53 -5.45
CA GLY A 498 28.80 3.89 -6.00
C GLY A 498 27.71 4.21 -4.98
N MET A 499 27.88 3.85 -3.69
CA MET A 499 26.86 4.06 -2.64
C MET A 499 26.99 5.40 -1.90
N GLY A 500 27.78 6.34 -2.43
CA GLY A 500 28.05 7.63 -1.79
C GLY A 500 26.79 8.46 -1.50
N LEU A 501 25.75 8.32 -2.33
CA LEU A 501 24.46 9.02 -2.22
C LEU A 501 23.38 8.18 -1.52
N SER A 502 23.72 7.02 -0.96
CA SER A 502 22.75 6.05 -0.41
C SER A 502 23.28 5.42 0.88
N ARG A 503 23.74 6.27 1.80
CA ARG A 503 24.39 5.86 3.06
C ARG A 503 23.42 5.75 4.23
N TYR A 504 22.38 6.57 4.24
CA TYR A 504 21.38 6.59 5.30
C TYR A 504 20.67 5.23 5.40
N VAL A 505 20.41 4.81 6.64
CA VAL A 505 19.73 3.56 6.95
C VAL A 505 18.47 3.89 7.76
N PRO A 506 17.26 3.57 7.25
CA PRO A 506 16.02 3.81 7.98
C PRO A 506 16.01 3.14 9.35
N ALA A 507 15.46 3.81 10.37
CA ALA A 507 15.47 3.32 11.75
C ALA A 507 14.75 1.97 11.91
N VAL A 508 13.74 1.69 11.09
CA VAL A 508 13.04 0.39 11.04
C VAL A 508 14.02 -0.76 10.77
N LYS A 509 14.99 -0.57 9.87
CA LYS A 509 16.01 -1.60 9.57
C LYS A 509 16.81 -1.94 10.82
N THR A 510 17.29 -0.91 11.50
CA THR A 510 18.14 -1.09 12.68
C THR A 510 17.35 -1.65 13.86
N MET A 511 16.12 -1.20 14.08
CA MET A 511 15.20 -1.79 15.06
C MET A 511 15.03 -3.30 14.83
N LEU A 512 14.77 -3.72 13.60
CA LEU A 512 14.62 -5.14 13.28
C LEU A 512 15.92 -5.91 13.51
N GLN A 513 17.07 -5.36 13.09
CA GLN A 513 18.37 -5.98 13.32
C GLN A 513 18.69 -6.12 14.82
N ASP A 514 18.45 -5.07 15.61
CA ASP A 514 18.69 -5.06 17.05
C ASP A 514 17.80 -6.07 17.78
N TYR A 515 16.52 -6.18 17.36
CA TYR A 515 15.62 -7.21 17.87
C TYR A 515 16.18 -8.62 17.62
N MET A 516 16.62 -8.88 16.39
CA MET A 516 17.13 -10.20 16.01
C MET A 516 18.45 -10.56 16.70
N HIS A 517 19.30 -9.56 16.94
CA HIS A 517 20.52 -9.70 17.72
C HIS A 517 20.27 -9.76 19.23
N GLY A 518 19.05 -9.47 19.71
CA GLY A 518 18.71 -9.47 21.13
C GLY A 518 19.26 -8.25 21.89
N VAL A 519 19.50 -7.14 21.20
CA VAL A 519 20.05 -5.89 21.76
C VAL A 519 19.08 -4.71 21.63
N LEU A 520 17.83 -4.96 21.23
CA LEU A 520 16.82 -3.90 21.13
C LEU A 520 16.56 -3.26 22.48
N ASP A 521 16.61 -1.93 22.51
CA ASP A 521 16.43 -1.13 23.71
C ASP A 521 15.04 -1.37 24.37
N PRO A 522 14.99 -1.96 25.58
CA PRO A 522 13.74 -2.22 26.28
C PRO A 522 13.06 -0.94 26.79
N ASP A 523 13.80 0.16 26.95
CA ASP A 523 13.26 1.45 27.42
C ASP A 523 12.58 2.24 26.30
N SER A 524 12.86 1.90 25.04
CA SER A 524 12.18 2.48 23.87
C SER A 524 11.15 1.53 23.26
N PHE A 525 11.24 0.21 23.46
CA PHE A 525 10.34 -0.79 22.87
C PHE A 525 9.68 -1.66 23.93
N HIS A 526 8.59 -1.15 24.50
CA HIS A 526 7.87 -1.79 25.59
C HIS A 526 6.92 -2.88 25.09
N PHE A 527 6.47 -3.73 26.01
CA PHE A 527 5.44 -4.76 25.77
C PHE A 527 4.06 -4.24 26.20
N THR A 528 2.99 -4.70 25.54
CA THR A 528 1.61 -4.51 26.02
C THR A 528 1.26 -5.44 27.17
N ASP A 529 1.78 -6.68 27.13
CA ASP A 529 1.51 -7.75 28.08
C ASP A 529 2.72 -8.03 28.99
N HIS A 530 2.48 -8.02 30.30
CA HIS A 530 3.48 -8.31 31.32
C HIS A 530 3.93 -9.77 31.32
N SER A 531 3.06 -10.72 30.95
CA SER A 531 3.44 -12.13 30.83
C SER A 531 4.41 -12.35 29.69
N ALA A 532 4.09 -11.81 28.50
CA ALA A 532 5.01 -11.81 27.37
C ALA A 532 6.35 -11.13 27.68
N ALA A 533 6.35 -10.04 28.47
CA ALA A 533 7.57 -9.41 28.94
C ALA A 533 8.40 -10.32 29.86
N ALA A 534 7.75 -11.04 30.77
CA ALA A 534 8.40 -12.00 31.68
C ALA A 534 8.97 -13.21 30.92
N GLU A 535 8.22 -13.74 29.94
CA GLU A 535 8.69 -14.81 29.05
C GLU A 535 9.91 -14.38 28.24
N ALA A 536 9.89 -13.18 27.67
CA ALA A 536 11.03 -12.62 26.94
C ALA A 536 12.26 -12.45 27.87
N ALA A 537 12.04 -11.98 29.10
CA ALA A 537 13.10 -11.88 30.10
C ALA A 537 13.67 -13.25 30.50
N ALA A 538 12.82 -14.28 30.61
CA ALA A 538 13.22 -15.64 30.96
C ALA A 538 13.94 -16.39 29.82
N GLN A 539 13.56 -16.15 28.57
CA GLN A 539 14.16 -16.76 27.38
C GLN A 539 15.47 -16.08 26.92
N GLY A 540 15.80 -14.91 27.46
CA GLY A 540 17.05 -14.21 27.13
C GLY A 540 17.06 -12.71 27.45
N GLY A 541 16.64 -12.31 28.65
CA GLY A 541 16.74 -10.92 29.10
C GLY A 541 18.18 -10.37 29.04
N PRO A 542 18.36 -9.04 28.98
CA PRO A 542 19.65 -8.39 28.83
C PRO A 542 20.60 -8.86 29.94
N GLN A 543 21.66 -9.57 29.54
CA GLN A 543 22.72 -10.03 30.43
C GLN A 543 23.50 -8.81 30.93
N THR A 544 23.10 -8.24 32.06
CA THR A 544 23.88 -7.24 32.81
C THR A 544 25.13 -7.82 33.46
N SER A 545 25.43 -9.12 33.26
CA SER A 545 26.65 -9.76 33.73
C SER A 545 27.61 -10.10 32.59
N LEU A 546 28.69 -9.32 32.50
CA LEU A 546 29.85 -9.52 31.62
C LEU A 546 30.60 -10.85 31.83
N ARG A 547 30.16 -11.74 32.72
CA ARG A 547 30.91 -12.94 33.13
C ARG A 547 30.38 -14.26 32.57
N THR A 548 29.21 -14.28 31.93
CA THR A 548 28.59 -15.54 31.44
C THR A 548 27.80 -15.38 30.15
N ALA A 549 28.22 -14.48 29.25
CA ALA A 549 27.68 -14.49 27.89
C ALA A 549 28.15 -15.76 27.16
N LYS A 550 27.24 -16.71 26.89
CA LYS A 550 27.53 -17.77 25.91
C LYS A 550 27.79 -17.09 24.55
N PRO A 551 28.93 -17.36 23.89
CA PRO A 551 29.30 -16.67 22.66
C PRO A 551 28.28 -16.94 21.54
N THR A 552 28.01 -15.92 20.74
CA THR A 552 27.03 -15.86 19.63
C THR A 552 27.18 -16.99 18.60
N TRP A 553 28.34 -17.65 18.56
CA TRP A 553 28.60 -18.84 17.72
C TRP A 553 27.86 -20.11 18.16
N THR A 554 27.23 -20.11 19.35
CA THR A 554 26.40 -21.23 19.85
C THR A 554 24.92 -21.12 19.49
N ARG A 555 24.47 -20.03 18.84
CA ARG A 555 23.13 -19.99 18.23
C ARG A 555 23.16 -20.86 16.97
N GLN A 556 22.58 -22.04 17.08
CA GLN A 556 22.42 -23.01 16.00
C GLN A 556 21.85 -22.29 14.77
N ARG A 557 22.54 -22.37 13.63
CA ARG A 557 22.00 -21.86 12.36
C ARG A 557 20.66 -22.55 12.15
N VAL A 558 19.59 -21.76 12.04
CA VAL A 558 18.25 -22.22 11.66
C VAL A 558 18.42 -23.07 10.40
N GLY A 559 18.02 -24.34 10.47
CA GLY A 559 18.17 -25.28 9.36
C GLY A 559 17.38 -24.82 8.14
N VAL A 560 17.85 -25.19 6.94
CA VAL A 560 17.06 -25.02 5.71
C VAL A 560 15.78 -25.84 5.86
N GLY A 561 14.64 -25.16 6.07
CA GLY A 561 13.33 -25.80 6.23
C GLY A 561 12.65 -25.62 7.60
N GLU A 562 13.29 -24.99 8.59
CA GLU A 562 12.59 -24.62 9.82
C GLU A 562 11.64 -23.42 9.60
N PRO A 563 10.46 -23.41 10.24
CA PRO A 563 9.48 -22.34 10.07
C PRO A 563 10.04 -21.00 10.58
N LYS A 564 10.15 -20.03 9.66
CA LYS A 564 10.64 -18.68 9.95
C LYS A 564 9.72 -17.97 10.94
N GLN A 565 10.29 -17.33 11.97
CA GLN A 565 9.53 -16.41 12.82
C GLN A 565 9.01 -15.24 11.97
N ARG A 566 7.77 -14.83 12.26
CA ARG A 566 7.12 -13.70 11.60
C ARG A 566 7.24 -12.44 12.43
N LEU A 567 7.64 -11.35 11.78
CA LEU A 567 7.75 -10.02 12.36
C LEU A 567 6.85 -9.08 11.57
N VAL A 568 5.95 -8.39 12.24
CA VAL A 568 5.09 -7.37 11.63
C VAL A 568 5.49 -6.02 12.22
N VAL A 569 5.68 -5.02 11.37
CA VAL A 569 5.92 -3.64 11.78
C VAL A 569 4.76 -2.81 11.26
N PHE A 570 3.99 -2.18 12.14
CA PHE A 570 2.98 -1.19 11.77
C PHE A 570 3.49 0.21 12.08
N VAL A 571 3.50 1.06 11.05
CA VAL A 571 3.90 2.45 11.12
C VAL A 571 2.66 3.35 11.09
N ALA A 572 2.34 3.97 12.21
CA ALA A 572 1.27 4.95 12.31
C ALA A 572 1.68 6.28 11.67
N GLY A 573 0.89 6.78 10.72
CA GLY A 573 1.15 8.06 10.06
C GLY A 573 1.90 7.99 8.73
N GLY A 574 2.07 6.79 8.15
CA GLY A 574 2.67 6.64 6.83
C GLY A 574 4.05 5.98 6.86
N ALA A 575 4.35 5.10 5.90
CA ALA A 575 5.67 4.46 5.76
C ALA A 575 6.26 4.77 4.39
N THR A 576 7.58 4.77 4.29
CA THR A 576 8.32 5.08 3.06
C THR A 576 8.69 3.82 2.29
N TYR A 577 8.99 3.98 0.99
CA TYR A 577 9.50 2.86 0.18
C TYR A 577 10.92 2.41 0.59
N SER A 578 11.71 3.26 1.25
CA SER A 578 13.01 2.84 1.82
C SER A 578 12.83 1.98 3.08
N GLU A 579 11.82 2.26 3.91
CA GLU A 579 11.43 1.37 5.01
C GLU A 579 10.85 0.04 4.51
N SER A 580 10.09 0.06 3.41
CA SER A 580 9.63 -1.17 2.71
C SER A 580 10.83 -2.02 2.29
N ARG A 581 11.78 -1.44 1.53
CA ARG A 581 13.03 -2.08 1.12
C ARG A 581 13.78 -2.69 2.31
N ALA A 582 13.92 -1.93 3.39
CA ALA A 582 14.60 -2.39 4.60
C ALA A 582 13.98 -3.67 5.19
N CYS A 583 12.64 -3.80 5.14
CA CYS A 583 11.96 -5.01 5.60
C CYS A 583 12.31 -6.23 4.74
N TYR A 584 12.34 -6.09 3.41
CA TYR A 584 12.77 -7.18 2.51
C TYR A 584 14.24 -7.57 2.72
N GLU A 585 15.13 -6.58 2.84
CA GLU A 585 16.55 -6.82 3.08
C GLU A 585 16.77 -7.61 4.39
N VAL A 586 16.08 -7.24 5.47
CA VAL A 586 16.17 -7.95 6.75
C VAL A 586 15.56 -9.36 6.65
N ALA A 587 14.40 -9.50 5.99
CA ALA A 587 13.76 -10.80 5.77
C ALA A 587 14.70 -11.79 5.06
N GLN A 588 15.38 -11.33 4.01
CA GLN A 588 16.32 -12.13 3.24
C GLN A 588 17.60 -12.44 4.02
N THR A 589 18.25 -11.42 4.61
CA THR A 589 19.55 -11.58 5.27
C THR A 589 19.49 -12.39 6.54
N MET A 590 18.38 -12.31 7.28
CA MET A 590 18.25 -12.93 8.59
C MET A 590 17.30 -14.14 8.63
N SER A 591 16.82 -14.61 7.48
CA SER A 591 15.91 -15.75 7.34
C SER A 591 14.68 -15.65 8.25
N ARG A 592 13.94 -14.56 8.08
CA ARG A 592 12.66 -14.27 8.76
C ARG A 592 11.62 -13.81 7.76
N ASP A 593 10.36 -13.91 8.14
CA ASP A 593 9.27 -13.30 7.39
C ASP A 593 8.98 -11.94 8.04
N VAL A 594 9.32 -10.85 7.35
CA VAL A 594 9.12 -9.49 7.84
C VAL A 594 8.07 -8.80 6.99
N TYR A 595 7.05 -8.23 7.65
CA TYR A 595 5.93 -7.55 7.02
C TYR A 595 5.88 -6.09 7.48
N LEU A 596 5.66 -5.18 6.54
CA LEU A 596 5.46 -3.76 6.84
C LEU A 596 4.01 -3.36 6.56
N GLY A 597 3.40 -2.73 7.55
CA GLY A 597 2.07 -2.15 7.51
C GLY A 597 2.12 -0.66 7.77
N SER A 598 1.20 0.09 7.17
CA SER A 598 1.03 1.51 7.47
C SER A 598 -0.40 1.96 7.16
N SER A 599 -0.81 3.14 7.64
CA SER A 599 -2.05 3.75 7.17
C SER A 599 -2.01 4.00 5.65
N HIS A 600 -0.86 4.42 5.11
CA HIS A 600 -0.60 4.65 3.69
C HIS A 600 0.91 4.67 3.40
N MET A 601 1.30 4.65 2.12
CA MET A 601 2.69 4.88 1.70
C MET A 601 2.95 6.37 1.51
N LEU A 602 4.11 6.84 1.96
CA LEU A 602 4.55 8.24 1.87
C LEU A 602 5.43 8.44 0.63
N SER A 603 5.11 9.48 -0.14
CA SER A 603 6.10 10.26 -0.87
C SER A 603 6.56 11.44 -0.01
N PRO A 604 7.74 12.03 -0.27
CA PRO A 604 8.17 13.23 0.44
C PRO A 604 7.16 14.37 0.35
N ASP A 605 6.56 14.56 -0.83
CA ASP A 605 5.56 15.61 -1.06
C ASP A 605 4.29 15.41 -0.23
N LEU A 606 3.74 14.19 -0.19
CA LEU A 606 2.56 13.87 0.62
C LEU A 606 2.83 14.11 2.10
N TRP A 607 4.03 13.75 2.58
CA TRP A 607 4.39 13.96 3.97
C TRP A 607 4.47 15.45 4.34
N LEU A 608 5.07 16.26 3.46
CA LEU A 608 5.14 17.72 3.64
C LEU A 608 3.75 18.35 3.61
N GLU A 609 2.84 17.88 2.75
CA GLU A 609 1.46 18.36 2.68
C GLU A 609 0.69 18.04 3.97
N GLN A 610 0.81 16.81 4.49
CA GLN A 610 0.20 16.39 5.75
C GLN A 610 0.74 17.21 6.93
N LEU A 611 2.05 17.43 6.97
CA LEU A 611 2.67 18.28 7.98
C LEU A 611 2.20 19.73 7.84
N ALA A 612 2.11 20.29 6.64
CA ALA A 612 1.60 21.65 6.43
C ALA A 612 0.18 21.82 7.02
N SER A 613 -0.66 20.81 6.81
CA SER A 613 -2.05 20.75 7.31
C SER A 613 -2.19 20.20 8.74
N GLY A 614 -1.09 19.88 9.42
CA GLY A 614 -1.09 19.20 10.72
C GLY A 614 -1.72 19.99 11.89
N ARG A 615 -2.03 21.27 11.68
CA ARG A 615 -2.78 22.12 12.61
C ARG A 615 -3.95 22.86 11.95
N GLU A 616 -4.31 22.45 10.74
CA GLU A 616 -5.44 23.00 10.01
C GLU A 616 -6.75 22.72 10.76
N ASP A 617 -7.75 23.58 10.61
CA ASP A 617 -9.04 23.37 11.24
C ASP A 617 -9.71 22.10 10.70
N ARG A 618 -10.29 21.30 11.61
CA ARG A 618 -10.93 20.01 11.30
C ARG A 618 -11.94 20.11 10.14
N ILE A 619 -12.69 21.20 10.06
CA ILE A 619 -13.69 21.46 9.03
C ILE A 619 -13.07 21.50 7.62
N LEU A 620 -11.80 21.92 7.50
CA LEU A 620 -11.10 22.04 6.22
C LEU A 620 -10.42 20.73 5.79
N LEU A 621 -10.19 19.80 6.72
CA LEU A 621 -9.50 18.52 6.47
C LEU A 621 -10.37 17.48 5.74
N SER A 622 -11.67 17.75 5.60
CA SER A 622 -12.62 16.89 4.88
C SER A 622 -12.56 15.42 5.35
N LEU A 623 -12.55 15.19 6.67
CA LEU A 623 -12.47 13.85 7.25
C LEU A 623 -13.77 13.06 7.07
N GLU A 624 -13.69 11.73 6.99
CA GLU A 624 -14.88 10.86 6.84
C GLU A 624 -15.86 11.04 8.00
N ALA A 625 -15.34 11.18 9.23
CA ALA A 625 -16.14 11.36 10.43
C ALA A 625 -16.97 12.66 10.46
N ASP A 626 -16.62 13.64 9.60
CA ASP A 626 -17.34 14.91 9.46
C ASP A 626 -18.33 14.91 8.30
N GLN A 627 -18.30 13.88 7.46
CA GLN A 627 -19.28 13.72 6.39
C GLN A 627 -20.63 13.31 6.97
N PRO A 628 -21.75 13.70 6.33
CA PRO A 628 -23.06 13.18 6.69
C PRO A 628 -23.04 11.65 6.71
N PRO A 629 -23.65 11.00 7.72
CA PRO A 629 -23.62 9.55 7.81
C PRO A 629 -24.22 8.96 6.53
N PRO A 630 -23.54 8.00 5.88
CA PRO A 630 -24.04 7.35 4.67
C PRO A 630 -25.41 6.74 4.94
N LYS A 631 -26.30 6.82 3.94
CA LYS A 631 -27.66 6.31 4.03
C LYS A 631 -27.84 5.13 3.09
N PRO A 632 -28.71 4.16 3.42
CA PRO A 632 -29.13 3.14 2.48
C PRO A 632 -29.65 3.77 1.17
N PRO A 633 -29.34 3.19 0.00
CA PRO A 633 -29.87 3.66 -1.26
C PRO A 633 -31.40 3.74 -1.25
N ALA A 634 -31.97 4.84 -1.77
CA ALA A 634 -33.41 5.08 -1.77
C ALA A 634 -34.21 3.98 -2.47
N HIS A 635 -33.61 3.33 -3.47
CA HIS A 635 -34.28 2.27 -4.21
C HIS A 635 -34.48 0.97 -3.42
N LEU A 636 -33.83 0.81 -2.27
CA LEU A 636 -34.07 -0.35 -1.40
C LEU A 636 -35.47 -0.34 -0.79
N TYR A 637 -36.09 0.85 -0.71
CA TYR A 637 -37.46 1.08 -0.27
C TYR A 637 -38.50 0.88 -1.38
N ASP A 638 -38.07 0.81 -2.64
CA ASP A 638 -38.98 0.59 -3.75
C ASP A 638 -39.46 -0.88 -3.77
N PRO A 639 -40.74 -1.13 -4.14
CA PRO A 639 -41.19 -2.48 -4.42
C PRO A 639 -40.38 -3.11 -5.56
N ASP A 640 -40.18 -4.42 -5.52
CA ASP A 640 -39.49 -5.12 -6.60
C ASP A 640 -40.28 -4.96 -7.93
N PRO A 641 -39.58 -4.74 -9.05
CA PRO A 641 -40.25 -4.62 -10.35
C PRO A 641 -41.03 -5.90 -10.66
N GLU A 642 -42.28 -5.77 -11.11
CA GLU A 642 -43.09 -6.94 -11.47
C GLU A 642 -42.40 -7.75 -12.58
N PRO A 643 -42.32 -9.09 -12.46
CA PRO A 643 -41.76 -9.91 -13.51
C PRO A 643 -42.59 -9.72 -14.79
N LYS A 644 -41.94 -9.31 -15.88
CA LYS A 644 -42.59 -9.19 -17.20
C LYS A 644 -43.26 -10.52 -17.54
N ARG A 645 -44.60 -10.54 -17.54
CA ARG A 645 -45.36 -11.75 -17.91
C ARG A 645 -44.93 -12.18 -19.32
N PRO A 646 -44.57 -13.46 -19.55
CA PRO A 646 -44.30 -13.94 -20.89
C PRO A 646 -45.56 -13.74 -21.74
N PRO A 647 -45.43 -13.34 -23.02
CA PRO A 647 -46.59 -13.14 -23.88
C PRO A 647 -47.35 -14.46 -23.99
N ILE A 648 -48.64 -14.41 -23.65
CA ILE A 648 -49.56 -15.55 -23.76
C ILE A 648 -49.62 -15.95 -25.23
N LYS A 649 -49.08 -17.14 -25.57
CA LYS A 649 -49.38 -17.78 -26.85
C LYS A 649 -50.85 -18.18 -26.82
N GLN A 650 -51.70 -17.48 -27.56
CA GLN A 650 -53.08 -17.91 -27.80
C GLN A 650 -53.04 -19.29 -28.48
N GLN A 651 -53.47 -20.33 -27.76
CA GLN A 651 -53.82 -21.61 -28.36
C GLN A 651 -55.12 -21.41 -29.17
N GLY A 652 -55.02 -21.60 -30.48
CA GLY A 652 -56.18 -21.64 -31.36
C GLY A 652 -57.07 -22.83 -31.00
N SER A 653 -58.27 -22.54 -30.49
CA SER A 653 -59.36 -23.50 -30.39
C SER A 653 -59.90 -23.76 -31.80
N GLY A 654 -59.81 -25.02 -32.24
CA GLY A 654 -60.49 -25.46 -33.45
C GLY A 654 -62.01 -25.48 -33.25
N SER A 655 -62.74 -25.06 -34.28
CA SER A 655 -64.09 -25.57 -34.52
C SER A 655 -64.34 -25.66 -36.03
N SER A 656 -64.66 -26.89 -36.42
CA SER A 656 -65.30 -27.38 -37.64
C SER A 656 -66.09 -26.36 -38.47
N GLY A 657 -65.92 -26.47 -39.79
CA GLY A 657 -66.51 -25.56 -40.75
C GLY A 657 -68.00 -25.76 -41.05
N THR A 658 -68.56 -24.76 -41.72
CA THR A 658 -69.50 -24.90 -42.84
C THR A 658 -69.53 -23.57 -43.59
N VAL A 659 -69.54 -23.65 -44.92
CA VAL A 659 -69.50 -22.53 -45.89
C VAL A 659 -70.96 -22.08 -46.20
N PRO A 660 -71.21 -21.05 -47.04
CA PRO A 660 -71.54 -19.67 -46.68
C PRO A 660 -72.98 -19.26 -47.05
N GLN A 661 -73.48 -18.11 -46.55
CA GLN A 661 -74.54 -17.40 -47.26
C GLN A 661 -74.45 -15.87 -47.12
N VAL A 662 -74.72 -15.23 -48.27
CA VAL A 662 -74.49 -13.84 -48.64
C VAL A 662 -75.73 -12.98 -48.37
N GLY A 663 -75.49 -11.71 -48.05
CA GLY A 663 -76.45 -10.59 -48.08
C GLY A 663 -76.26 -9.71 -46.84
N SER A 664 -76.08 -8.41 -46.85
CA SER A 664 -76.10 -7.36 -47.88
C SER A 664 -75.93 -6.03 -47.12
N GLY A 665 -75.22 -5.05 -47.67
CA GLY A 665 -75.57 -3.64 -47.46
C GLY A 665 -74.70 -2.78 -46.55
N SER A 666 -73.86 -1.97 -47.21
CA SER A 666 -73.68 -0.52 -47.00
C SER A 666 -73.00 -0.04 -45.71
N ALA A 667 -72.12 0.96 -45.66
CA ALA A 667 -71.28 1.72 -46.58
C ALA A 667 -70.45 2.63 -45.66
N GLY A 668 -69.17 2.90 -45.95
CA GLY A 668 -68.46 3.90 -45.14
C GLY A 668 -66.93 3.91 -45.20
N LYS A 669 -66.41 4.37 -46.34
CA LYS A 669 -65.07 4.97 -46.57
C LYS A 669 -63.81 4.08 -46.55
N VAL A 670 -63.02 4.36 -47.58
CA VAL A 670 -61.84 3.71 -48.17
C VAL A 670 -60.62 4.66 -47.94
N PRO A 671 -59.37 4.38 -48.36
CA PRO A 671 -58.38 3.63 -47.57
C PRO A 671 -56.96 4.25 -47.60
N GLN A 672 -56.02 3.43 -47.14
CA GLN A 672 -54.63 3.26 -47.60
C GLN A 672 -53.51 4.17 -47.07
N VAL A 673 -52.76 3.52 -46.18
CA VAL A 673 -51.31 3.61 -46.01
C VAL A 673 -50.61 3.16 -47.30
N ALA A 674 -49.62 3.95 -47.74
CA ALA A 674 -48.55 3.52 -48.62
C ALA A 674 -47.20 3.82 -47.98
N SER A 675 -46.29 2.87 -48.21
CA SER A 675 -44.94 2.70 -47.69
C SER A 675 -43.93 3.74 -48.19
N GLY A 676 -42.88 3.97 -47.38
CA GLY A 676 -41.57 4.39 -47.88
C GLY A 676 -40.89 5.51 -47.06
N GLY A 677 -39.60 5.31 -46.74
CA GLY A 677 -38.69 6.36 -46.29
C GLY A 677 -37.73 5.87 -45.20
N LYS A 678 -36.53 5.37 -45.55
CA LYS A 678 -35.29 6.12 -45.82
C LYS A 678 -34.62 6.69 -44.56
N ALA A 679 -33.43 6.16 -44.27
CA ALA A 679 -32.40 6.79 -43.47
C ALA A 679 -31.79 8.01 -44.18
N PRO A 680 -31.30 9.01 -43.41
CA PRO A 680 -30.30 9.97 -43.90
C PRO A 680 -29.04 10.07 -42.99
N PRO A 681 -27.99 10.78 -43.45
CA PRO A 681 -26.61 10.29 -43.34
C PRO A 681 -25.65 11.19 -42.53
N THR A 682 -24.42 10.68 -42.41
CA THR A 682 -23.15 11.34 -42.04
C THR A 682 -22.83 12.60 -42.87
N PRO A 683 -22.06 13.56 -42.32
CA PRO A 683 -21.29 14.51 -43.12
C PRO A 683 -19.78 14.20 -43.12
N SER A 684 -19.16 14.47 -44.26
CA SER A 684 -17.72 14.43 -44.51
C SER A 684 -17.19 15.84 -44.82
N GLY A 685 -15.90 16.08 -44.51
CA GLY A 685 -15.03 16.93 -45.34
C GLY A 685 -14.52 18.25 -44.74
N GLY A 686 -13.20 18.33 -44.55
CA GLY A 686 -12.43 19.58 -44.44
C GLY A 686 -10.93 19.33 -44.54
N LYS A 687 -10.26 19.87 -45.58
CA LYS A 687 -8.84 19.67 -45.95
C LYS A 687 -7.92 20.81 -45.43
N ALA A 688 -6.70 20.43 -45.02
CA ALA A 688 -5.36 21.07 -45.19
C ALA A 688 -5.06 22.48 -44.59
N PRO A 689 -3.78 22.91 -44.40
CA PRO A 689 -2.51 22.37 -44.91
C PRO A 689 -1.32 22.24 -43.91
N GLN A 690 -0.25 21.64 -44.45
CA GLN A 690 1.07 21.37 -43.89
C GLN A 690 1.90 22.63 -43.56
N THR A 691 2.71 22.57 -42.51
CA THR A 691 4.03 23.22 -42.48
C THR A 691 5.07 22.26 -41.92
N SER A 692 6.16 22.13 -42.67
CA SER A 692 7.32 21.30 -42.44
C SER A 692 8.39 22.07 -41.65
N THR A 693 8.95 21.46 -40.62
CA THR A 693 10.34 21.71 -40.21
C THR A 693 10.95 20.41 -39.72
N GLY A 694 11.97 19.94 -40.43
CA GLY A 694 12.75 18.77 -40.07
C GLY A 694 13.88 19.15 -39.11
N GLY A 695 14.09 18.34 -38.07
CA GLY A 695 15.25 18.38 -37.18
C GLY A 695 15.73 16.96 -36.93
N LYS A 696 16.93 16.64 -37.41
CA LYS A 696 17.60 15.35 -37.28
C LYS A 696 17.91 15.04 -35.80
N LEU A 697 17.48 13.88 -35.31
CA LEU A 697 17.94 13.28 -34.06
C LEU A 697 19.32 12.65 -34.27
N SER A 698 20.36 13.23 -33.67
CA SER A 698 21.69 12.65 -33.59
C SER A 698 21.79 11.69 -32.41
N SER A 699 22.40 10.53 -32.65
CA SER A 699 22.75 9.50 -31.67
C SER A 699 23.67 10.03 -30.57
N ILE A 700 23.36 9.75 -29.30
CA ILE A 700 24.26 10.01 -28.17
C ILE A 700 24.62 8.67 -27.52
N MET A 701 25.90 8.30 -27.64
CA MET A 701 26.55 7.25 -26.87
C MET A 701 26.82 7.73 -25.44
N PRO A 702 26.82 6.85 -24.43
CA PRO A 702 27.20 7.22 -23.07
C PRO A 702 28.72 7.41 -22.95
N MET A 703 29.16 8.56 -22.42
CA MET A 703 30.54 8.78 -22.03
C MET A 703 30.86 8.11 -20.69
N PRO A 704 32.02 7.45 -20.53
CA PRO A 704 32.47 6.89 -19.27
C PRO A 704 33.06 7.98 -18.36
N MET A 705 32.66 7.96 -17.08
CA MET A 705 33.26 8.77 -16.02
C MET A 705 34.75 8.42 -15.85
N GLY A 706 35.60 9.45 -15.88
CA GLY A 706 37.05 9.35 -15.90
C GLY A 706 37.64 8.77 -14.61
N LYS A 707 38.59 7.83 -14.80
CA LYS A 707 39.51 7.34 -13.77
C LYS A 707 40.53 8.42 -13.39
N SER A 708 40.79 8.57 -12.10
CA SER A 708 41.88 9.39 -11.56
C SER A 708 43.23 8.86 -12.02
N SER A 709 44.07 9.74 -12.59
CA SER A 709 45.43 9.42 -13.01
C SER A 709 46.40 9.43 -11.82
N LYS A 710 47.21 8.39 -11.77
CA LYS A 710 48.35 8.21 -10.85
C LYS A 710 49.43 9.25 -11.13
N SER A 711 49.99 9.78 -10.05
CA SER A 711 51.21 10.56 -9.97
C SER A 711 52.41 9.79 -10.53
N ASP A 712 53.13 10.40 -11.47
CA ASP A 712 54.40 9.88 -11.96
C ASP A 712 55.58 10.66 -11.37
N LYS A 713 56.53 9.90 -10.82
CA LYS A 713 57.80 10.39 -10.27
C LYS A 713 58.73 10.76 -11.42
N ARG A 714 59.38 11.93 -11.35
CA ARG A 714 60.67 12.14 -12.03
C ARG A 714 61.68 12.84 -11.12
N LYS A 715 62.80 12.15 -10.93
CA LYS A 715 64.06 12.61 -10.31
C LYS A 715 64.87 13.46 -11.30
N GLY A 716 65.71 14.34 -10.75
CA GLY A 716 66.87 14.98 -11.39
C GLY A 716 66.56 16.41 -11.82
N ARG A 717 67.25 17.45 -11.35
CA ARG A 717 68.59 17.57 -10.78
C ARG A 717 68.64 18.83 -9.90
#